data_AF-A0A2T4BUS6-F1
#
_entry.id   AF-A0A2T4BUS6-F1
#
_cell.length_a   1.000
_cell.length_b   1.000
_cell.length_c   1.000
_cell.angle_alpha   90.00
_cell.angle_beta   90.00
_cell.angle_gamma   90.00
#
_symmetry.space_group_name_H-M   'P 1'
#
loop_
_entity.id
_entity.type
_entity.pdbx_description
1 polymer ?
#
loop_
_entity_poly.entity_id
_entity_poly.type
_entity_poly.pdbx_seq_one_letter_code
_entity_poly.pdbx_strand_id
1 'polypeptide(L)'
;MDTKDFDVVRIARSDGVDTGPGYWPVVTPTPAAANATKKAGKEATAADKAPRTKPQMTRLAEDDPRFVEWRIKLGILLKQELSPTPDEGNPWYVHFPRGYWLYEKSKHLWVSGYPIKSKLFKSPQEFGVHLIWLLSASTDYGDCCCVHCNTPASSKPLVAPEEPTGQTISHSSAPISIPASAQASTQPLGDAAARTEQPERPFKVTPVPLPTIPGQPAQRPPSITPRPQPVQPQQSQQPQPQQLTQQQIQQSPVPLPAHLQSREPAQTAQSPQLIQPNPSQPIPTAGTNPPTPVPAAVATTAPMPQQQQQPKAQAIQWSLKSPLLFRAGELVWYQTGNTWRLGIISNPGNMTPNGMTFELLPIGHAVVPQPNVTKLETDLRPFHCYSVPSVDIAELKDKVFDEVPWESLFQAAGNNAVRRDLINLDASKMAASKVDFSHSLWTRRGDDPTGKAVSYYGCFFGAERLEIGDAVRVKMAGAEANSSQTTVMGLLHIFTSADYPGSVFFRGPIYQLSKQGPSAAAAAAAAGGAVIDDEKEKLPLALQEEVRWRTQVTRGRQWCWVLIKDNVVFKEQSIRGRFYPTHRLMPIYNPNEFGALVAGQQPLRDQHIYLNNRMDGAGGRHIGRKANRLDTLGPCVPHTARLMLEPHIQEE
;
A
#
# COMPACT_ATOMS: atom_id res chain seq x y z
N MET A 1 -31.15 -0.07 -18.12
CA MET A 1 -31.02 -1.28 -17.28
C MET A 1 -31.09 -0.86 -15.83
N ASP A 2 -31.58 -1.74 -14.95
CA ASP A 2 -31.38 -1.59 -13.51
C ASP A 2 -29.97 -2.13 -13.19
N THR A 3 -29.16 -1.39 -12.43
CA THR A 3 -27.74 -1.75 -12.19
C THR A 3 -27.52 -2.52 -10.88
N LYS A 4 -28.59 -2.95 -10.20
CA LYS A 4 -28.53 -3.68 -8.92
C LYS A 4 -27.81 -5.02 -9.00
N ASP A 5 -27.82 -5.64 -10.18
CA ASP A 5 -27.19 -6.95 -10.43
C ASP A 5 -25.68 -6.85 -10.77
N PHE A 6 -25.09 -5.65 -10.66
CA PHE A 6 -23.70 -5.38 -11.01
C PHE A 6 -22.96 -4.58 -9.93
N ASP A 7 -21.69 -4.93 -9.68
CA ASP A 7 -20.81 -4.09 -8.87
C ASP A 7 -20.25 -2.96 -9.74
N VAL A 8 -20.61 -1.71 -9.43
CA VAL A 8 -20.32 -0.55 -10.28
C VAL A 8 -18.91 -0.01 -10.04
N VAL A 9 -18.03 -0.23 -11.01
CA VAL A 9 -16.64 0.24 -11.00
C VAL A 9 -16.57 1.66 -11.58
N ARG A 10 -16.02 2.59 -10.79
CA ARG A 10 -15.78 3.99 -11.19
C ARG A 10 -14.28 4.27 -11.26
N ILE A 11 -13.79 4.58 -12.45
CA ILE A 11 -12.39 4.93 -12.67
C ILE A 11 -12.25 6.45 -12.47
N ALA A 12 -11.79 6.84 -11.28
CA ALA A 12 -11.74 8.26 -10.87
C ALA A 12 -10.70 9.08 -11.65
N ARG A 13 -9.62 8.43 -12.10
CA ARG A 13 -8.52 9.03 -12.88
C ARG A 13 -8.81 8.92 -14.38
N SER A 14 -8.45 9.94 -15.15
CA SER A 14 -8.55 9.92 -16.60
C SER A 14 -7.54 10.86 -17.24
N ASP A 15 -6.89 10.41 -18.31
CA ASP A 15 -6.20 11.21 -19.32
C ASP A 15 -7.12 11.59 -20.51
N GLY A 16 -8.39 11.20 -20.45
CA GLY A 16 -9.37 11.37 -21.50
C GLY A 16 -9.68 12.84 -21.85
N VAL A 17 -9.47 13.20 -23.12
CA VAL A 17 -9.82 14.49 -23.70
C VAL A 17 -11.04 14.32 -24.59
N ASP A 18 -12.19 14.89 -24.20
CA ASP A 18 -13.40 14.81 -25.04
C ASP A 18 -13.21 15.63 -26.32
N THR A 19 -13.03 14.95 -27.45
CA THR A 19 -12.86 15.56 -28.77
C THR A 19 -14.19 16.00 -29.42
N GLY A 20 -15.32 15.74 -28.77
CA GLY A 20 -16.66 16.09 -29.25
C GLY A 20 -17.12 15.36 -30.52
N PRO A 21 -18.34 15.63 -31.00
CA PRO A 21 -18.88 15.01 -32.23
C PRO A 21 -18.20 15.43 -33.54
N GLY A 22 -17.26 16.39 -33.50
CA GLY A 22 -16.70 17.08 -34.67
C GLY A 22 -15.34 16.55 -35.17
N TYR A 23 -14.77 15.51 -34.57
CA TYR A 23 -13.39 15.09 -34.84
C TYR A 23 -13.20 14.28 -36.14
N TRP A 24 -13.51 14.87 -37.30
CA TRP A 24 -12.89 14.52 -38.59
C TRP A 24 -12.84 15.77 -39.48
N PRO A 25 -11.70 16.07 -40.13
CA PRO A 25 -11.62 17.22 -41.02
C PRO A 25 -12.55 17.04 -42.22
N VAL A 26 -13.57 17.89 -42.30
CA VAL A 26 -14.24 18.17 -43.57
C VAL A 26 -13.21 18.84 -44.46
N VAL A 27 -12.61 18.07 -45.38
CA VAL A 27 -11.78 18.60 -46.44
C VAL A 27 -12.70 19.39 -47.38
N THR A 28 -12.91 20.66 -47.03
CA THR A 28 -13.46 21.69 -47.92
C THR A 28 -12.50 21.86 -49.10
N PRO A 29 -12.98 21.73 -50.35
CA PRO A 29 -12.13 22.02 -51.51
C PRO A 29 -11.75 23.50 -51.52
N THR A 30 -10.46 23.80 -51.38
CA THR A 30 -9.95 25.17 -51.48
C THR A 30 -10.23 25.72 -52.88
N PRO A 31 -10.80 26.93 -53.04
CA PRO A 31 -11.16 27.48 -54.35
C PRO A 31 -9.93 28.02 -55.10
N ALA A 32 -9.07 27.12 -55.57
CA ALA A 32 -7.78 27.43 -56.19
C ALA A 32 -7.54 26.66 -57.51
N ALA A 33 -8.59 26.45 -58.31
CA ALA A 33 -8.50 25.77 -59.61
C ALA A 33 -9.51 26.31 -60.66
N ALA A 34 -9.85 27.59 -60.59
CA ALA A 34 -10.81 28.22 -61.50
C ALA A 34 -10.12 28.96 -62.65
N ASN A 35 -9.59 28.23 -63.64
CA ASN A 35 -9.40 28.69 -65.04
C ASN A 35 -8.85 27.56 -65.96
N ALA A 36 -9.74 26.85 -66.66
CA ALA A 36 -9.40 26.03 -67.84
C ALA A 36 -10.63 25.89 -68.75
N THR A 37 -10.44 26.13 -70.05
CA THR A 37 -11.53 26.45 -71.00
C THR A 37 -12.28 25.24 -71.57
N LYS A 38 -13.58 25.45 -71.85
CA LYS A 38 -14.55 24.57 -72.55
C LYS A 38 -14.00 23.68 -73.69
N LYS A 39 -14.52 22.45 -73.78
CA LYS A 39 -15.09 21.88 -75.04
C LYS A 39 -16.21 20.88 -74.72
N ALA A 40 -17.08 20.57 -75.69
CA ALA A 40 -18.37 19.89 -75.47
C ALA A 40 -18.47 18.49 -76.13
N GLY A 41 -19.35 17.61 -75.63
CA GLY A 41 -19.56 16.27 -76.21
C GLY A 41 -20.59 15.35 -75.52
N LYS A 42 -21.88 15.58 -75.81
CA LYS A 42 -23.02 14.62 -75.93
C LYS A 42 -23.19 13.40 -74.99
N GLU A 43 -24.34 13.39 -74.29
CA GLU A 43 -25.23 12.29 -73.85
C GLU A 43 -24.70 10.85 -73.58
N ALA A 44 -24.89 10.38 -72.34
CA ALA A 44 -25.43 9.04 -72.03
C ALA A 44 -26.03 8.98 -70.60
N THR A 45 -27.02 8.12 -70.39
CA THR A 45 -27.80 7.94 -69.15
C THR A 45 -26.99 7.40 -67.95
N ALA A 46 -27.18 7.99 -66.76
CA ALA A 46 -26.94 7.33 -65.47
C ALA A 46 -27.82 7.94 -64.37
N ALA A 47 -28.26 7.11 -63.42
CA ALA A 47 -29.15 7.53 -62.34
C ALA A 47 -28.44 8.30 -61.21
N ASP A 48 -29.28 9.05 -60.47
CA ASP A 48 -29.12 9.59 -59.12
C ASP A 48 -27.77 9.35 -58.41
N LYS A 49 -27.04 10.45 -58.20
CA LYS A 49 -25.88 10.52 -57.31
C LYS A 49 -25.99 11.72 -56.38
N ALA A 50 -26.82 11.56 -55.35
CA ALA A 50 -26.69 12.33 -54.12
C ALA A 50 -25.21 12.43 -53.69
N PRO A 51 -24.75 13.60 -53.17
CA PRO A 51 -23.36 13.79 -52.80
C PRO A 51 -22.94 12.78 -51.73
N ARG A 52 -21.83 12.07 -51.97
CA ARG A 52 -21.37 10.97 -51.11
C ARG A 52 -20.82 11.49 -49.79
N THR A 53 -21.72 11.76 -48.84
CA THR A 53 -21.40 12.16 -47.46
C THR A 53 -20.35 11.21 -46.90
N LYS A 54 -19.18 11.75 -46.52
CA LYS A 54 -18.10 10.94 -45.93
C LYS A 54 -18.60 10.32 -44.63
N PRO A 55 -18.30 9.03 -44.34
CA PRO A 55 -18.80 8.37 -43.13
C PRO A 55 -18.23 9.06 -41.88
N GLN A 56 -19.08 9.85 -41.23
CA GLN A 56 -18.83 10.49 -39.94
C GLN A 56 -18.83 9.45 -38.82
N MET A 57 -18.17 9.75 -37.70
CA MET A 57 -18.29 8.94 -36.49
C MET A 57 -19.47 9.43 -35.65
N THR A 58 -20.46 8.57 -35.46
CA THR A 58 -21.64 8.87 -34.62
C THR A 58 -21.28 8.62 -33.17
N ARG A 59 -21.35 9.65 -32.32
CA ARG A 59 -21.20 9.52 -30.88
C ARG A 59 -22.41 8.76 -30.32
N LEU A 60 -22.20 7.65 -29.61
CA LEU A 60 -23.31 6.88 -29.03
C LEU A 60 -23.74 7.47 -27.68
N ALA A 61 -25.01 7.31 -27.31
CA ALA A 61 -25.49 7.71 -25.99
C ALA A 61 -25.06 6.68 -24.91
N GLU A 62 -25.00 7.08 -23.64
CA GLU A 62 -24.55 6.18 -22.56
C GLU A 62 -25.50 5.00 -22.30
N ASP A 63 -26.77 5.17 -22.66
CA ASP A 63 -27.86 4.20 -22.58
C ASP A 63 -28.04 3.38 -23.87
N ASP A 64 -27.28 3.67 -24.94
CA ASP A 64 -27.22 2.84 -26.14
C ASP A 64 -26.81 1.40 -25.74
N PRO A 65 -27.56 0.35 -26.13
CA PRO A 65 -27.25 -1.02 -25.75
C PRO A 65 -25.82 -1.45 -26.06
N ARG A 66 -25.19 -0.88 -27.10
CA ARG A 66 -23.80 -1.16 -27.51
C ARG A 66 -22.78 -0.47 -26.60
N PHE A 67 -23.12 0.69 -26.04
CA PHE A 67 -22.32 1.35 -25.01
C PHE A 67 -22.41 0.55 -23.70
N VAL A 68 -23.63 0.17 -23.29
CA VAL A 68 -23.88 -0.69 -22.13
C VAL A 68 -23.14 -2.02 -22.25
N GLU A 69 -23.17 -2.67 -23.42
CA GLU A 69 -22.42 -3.90 -23.70
C GLU A 69 -20.89 -3.71 -23.55
N TRP A 70 -20.32 -2.59 -24.04
CA TRP A 70 -18.92 -2.25 -23.82
C TRP A 70 -18.59 -2.09 -22.33
N ARG A 71 -19.46 -1.41 -21.56
CA ARG A 71 -19.28 -1.21 -20.11
C ARG A 71 -19.30 -2.52 -19.31
N ILE A 72 -20.14 -3.47 -19.71
CA ILE A 72 -20.19 -4.83 -19.16
C ILE A 72 -18.92 -5.61 -19.55
N LYS A 73 -18.52 -5.59 -20.83
CA LYS A 73 -17.30 -6.29 -21.31
C LYS A 73 -16.03 -5.79 -20.63
N LEU A 74 -15.90 -4.47 -20.43
CA LEU A 74 -14.80 -3.88 -19.67
C LEU A 74 -14.85 -4.31 -18.20
N GLY A 75 -16.03 -4.39 -17.59
CA GLY A 75 -16.18 -4.87 -16.21
C GLY A 75 -15.75 -6.32 -16.04
N ILE A 76 -16.17 -7.21 -16.94
CA ILE A 76 -15.74 -8.62 -16.95
C ILE A 76 -14.21 -8.72 -17.06
N LEU A 77 -13.59 -7.99 -17.99
CA LEU A 77 -12.13 -7.96 -18.17
C LEU A 77 -11.43 -7.44 -16.90
N LEU A 78 -11.87 -6.31 -16.34
CA LEU A 78 -11.26 -5.78 -15.10
C LEU A 78 -11.48 -6.71 -13.90
N LYS A 79 -12.59 -7.44 -13.82
CA LYS A 79 -12.81 -8.43 -12.76
C LYS A 79 -11.86 -9.63 -12.91
N GLN A 80 -11.63 -10.09 -14.14
CA GLN A 80 -10.68 -11.17 -14.46
C GLN A 80 -9.23 -10.82 -14.11
N GLU A 81 -8.82 -9.58 -14.37
CA GLU A 81 -7.44 -9.12 -14.15
C GLU A 81 -7.18 -8.58 -12.72
N LEU A 82 -8.21 -8.12 -12.00
CA LEU A 82 -8.06 -7.41 -10.71
C LEU A 82 -8.78 -8.06 -9.51
N SER A 83 -9.64 -9.07 -9.71
CA SER A 83 -10.25 -9.83 -8.60
C SER A 83 -9.42 -11.08 -8.27
N PRO A 84 -9.10 -11.36 -6.99
CA PRO A 84 -8.47 -12.62 -6.60
C PRO A 84 -9.40 -13.83 -6.76
N THR A 85 -10.71 -13.59 -6.81
CA THR A 85 -11.74 -14.57 -7.18
C THR A 85 -12.66 -13.94 -8.24
N PRO A 86 -12.38 -14.12 -9.55
CA PRO A 86 -13.15 -13.48 -10.62
C PRO A 86 -14.55 -14.10 -10.81
N ASP A 87 -14.70 -15.38 -10.47
CA ASP A 87 -15.94 -16.15 -10.61
C ASP A 87 -16.93 -15.94 -9.45
N GLU A 88 -16.52 -15.31 -8.35
CA GLU A 88 -17.35 -15.08 -7.16
C GLU A 88 -18.00 -13.69 -7.14
N GLY A 89 -19.25 -13.60 -6.67
CA GLY A 89 -19.98 -12.33 -6.58
C GLY A 89 -20.43 -11.77 -7.94
N ASN A 90 -21.03 -10.58 -7.93
CA ASN A 90 -21.67 -9.99 -9.11
C ASN A 90 -20.68 -9.73 -10.27
N PRO A 91 -21.15 -9.68 -11.53
CA PRO A 91 -20.37 -9.10 -12.62
C PRO A 91 -20.10 -7.62 -12.36
N TRP A 92 -18.93 -7.13 -12.78
CA TRP A 92 -18.62 -5.70 -12.66
C TRP A 92 -19.20 -4.91 -13.82
N TYR A 93 -19.55 -3.64 -13.58
CA TYR A 93 -20.00 -2.69 -14.61
C TYR A 93 -19.18 -1.40 -14.56
N VAL A 94 -18.50 -1.07 -15.66
CA VAL A 94 -17.53 0.04 -15.69
C VAL A 94 -18.15 1.30 -16.26
N HIS A 95 -18.15 2.40 -15.48
CA HIS A 95 -18.32 3.72 -16.07
C HIS A 95 -17.04 4.14 -16.81
N PHE A 96 -17.19 4.69 -18.01
CA PHE A 96 -16.05 5.21 -18.78
C PHE A 96 -15.38 6.37 -18.01
N PRO A 97 -14.04 6.46 -18.01
CA PRO A 97 -13.35 7.60 -17.42
C PRO A 97 -13.70 8.92 -18.14
N ARG A 98 -13.61 10.05 -17.43
CA ARG A 98 -13.95 11.38 -17.95
C ARG A 98 -13.25 11.67 -19.29
N GLY A 99 -14.00 12.09 -20.30
CA GLY A 99 -13.46 12.44 -21.61
C GLY A 99 -13.23 11.27 -22.57
N TYR A 100 -13.39 10.02 -22.12
CA TYR A 100 -13.52 8.87 -23.02
C TYR A 100 -14.97 8.67 -23.46
N TRP A 101 -15.17 8.31 -24.72
CA TRP A 101 -16.51 8.09 -25.26
C TRP A 101 -16.54 7.09 -26.42
N LEU A 102 -17.64 6.35 -26.55
CA LEU A 102 -17.84 5.35 -27.61
C LEU A 102 -18.49 5.97 -28.86
N TYR A 103 -17.93 5.64 -30.03
CA TYR A 103 -18.39 6.12 -31.33
C TYR A 103 -18.57 4.94 -32.30
N GLU A 104 -19.58 5.03 -33.17
CA GLU A 104 -19.79 4.12 -34.29
C GLU A 104 -19.25 4.71 -35.60
N LYS A 105 -18.59 3.86 -36.41
CA LYS A 105 -18.26 4.15 -37.82
C LYS A 105 -18.47 2.88 -38.65
N SER A 106 -19.38 2.92 -39.62
CA SER A 106 -19.62 1.79 -40.54
C SER A 106 -19.82 0.44 -39.83
N LYS A 107 -20.65 0.41 -38.77
CA LYS A 107 -20.90 -0.74 -37.86
C LYS A 107 -19.74 -1.17 -36.95
N HIS A 108 -18.57 -0.53 -37.01
CA HIS A 108 -17.47 -0.74 -36.06
C HIS A 108 -17.57 0.26 -34.90
N LEU A 109 -17.26 -0.20 -33.69
CA LEU A 109 -17.27 0.60 -32.46
C LEU A 109 -15.85 0.97 -32.05
N TRP A 110 -15.66 2.23 -31.63
CA TRP A 110 -14.34 2.81 -31.34
C TRP A 110 -14.43 3.69 -30.10
N VAL A 111 -13.49 3.56 -29.17
CA VAL A 111 -13.35 4.50 -28.06
C VAL A 111 -12.37 5.60 -28.45
N SER A 112 -12.87 6.84 -28.43
CA SER A 112 -12.07 8.07 -28.51
C SER A 112 -11.87 8.67 -27.12
N GLY A 113 -10.87 9.53 -26.98
CA GLY A 113 -10.52 10.22 -25.73
C GLY A 113 -9.02 10.22 -25.44
N TYR A 114 -8.25 9.29 -26.02
CA TYR A 114 -6.81 9.20 -25.80
C TYR A 114 -6.08 10.50 -26.21
N PRO A 115 -5.10 11.02 -25.43
CA PRO A 115 -4.48 12.33 -25.68
C PRO A 115 -3.95 12.55 -27.10
N ILE A 116 -3.36 11.51 -27.70
CA ILE A 116 -2.97 11.52 -29.11
C ILE A 116 -4.22 11.25 -29.95
N LYS A 117 -4.88 12.32 -30.41
CA LYS A 117 -6.19 12.32 -31.10
C LYS A 117 -6.35 11.33 -32.27
N SER A 118 -5.26 10.85 -32.89
CA SER A 118 -5.31 9.85 -33.97
C SER A 118 -5.39 8.40 -33.49
N LYS A 119 -5.19 8.13 -32.20
CA LYS A 119 -5.22 6.80 -31.59
C LYS A 119 -6.62 6.52 -31.00
N LEU A 120 -7.26 5.46 -31.49
CA LEU A 120 -8.59 5.00 -31.08
C LEU A 120 -8.50 3.53 -30.64
N PHE A 121 -9.16 3.15 -29.55
CA PHE A 121 -9.25 1.75 -29.14
C PHE A 121 -10.39 1.05 -29.89
N LYS A 122 -10.12 -0.13 -30.46
CA LYS A 122 -11.02 -0.87 -31.36
C LYS A 122 -11.81 -1.99 -30.68
N SER A 123 -11.39 -2.37 -29.47
CA SER A 123 -12.00 -3.44 -28.69
C SER A 123 -11.97 -3.12 -27.18
N PRO A 124 -12.86 -3.74 -26.38
CA PRO A 124 -12.79 -3.67 -24.92
C PRO A 124 -11.43 -4.15 -24.37
N GLN A 125 -10.77 -5.11 -25.02
CA GLN A 125 -9.46 -5.61 -24.63
C GLN A 125 -8.37 -4.55 -24.81
N GLU A 126 -8.31 -3.88 -25.96
CA GLU A 126 -7.33 -2.80 -26.21
C GLU A 126 -7.49 -1.65 -25.21
N PHE A 127 -8.73 -1.26 -24.89
CA PHE A 127 -9.01 -0.19 -23.93
C PHE A 127 -8.84 -0.64 -22.48
N GLY A 128 -9.19 -1.89 -22.16
CA GLY A 128 -9.11 -2.48 -20.82
C GLY A 128 -7.71 -2.42 -20.21
N VAL A 129 -6.66 -2.64 -21.01
CA VAL A 129 -5.27 -2.50 -20.54
C VAL A 129 -4.95 -1.04 -20.16
N HIS A 130 -5.48 -0.06 -20.91
CA HIS A 130 -5.38 1.36 -20.53
C HIS A 130 -6.19 1.70 -19.27
N LEU A 131 -7.33 1.02 -19.06
CA LEU A 131 -8.13 1.17 -17.83
C LEU A 131 -7.44 0.56 -16.60
N ILE A 132 -6.74 -0.58 -16.74
CA ILE A 132 -5.89 -1.16 -15.69
C ILE A 132 -4.78 -0.18 -15.31
N TRP A 133 -4.10 0.40 -16.32
CA TRP A 133 -3.13 1.47 -16.06
C TRP A 133 -3.77 2.69 -15.39
N LEU A 134 -4.94 3.17 -15.84
CA LEU A 134 -5.66 4.28 -15.21
C LEU A 134 -6.07 4.01 -13.75
N LEU A 135 -6.32 2.75 -13.39
CA LEU A 135 -6.56 2.30 -12.02
C LEU A 135 -5.27 2.12 -11.19
N SER A 136 -4.10 2.07 -11.83
CA SER A 136 -2.78 2.01 -11.16
C SER A 136 -2.30 3.39 -10.65
N ALA A 137 -1.25 3.38 -9.84
CA ALA A 137 -0.59 4.59 -9.35
C ALA A 137 0.40 5.24 -10.34
N SER A 138 0.74 4.59 -11.46
CA SER A 138 1.69 5.16 -12.43
C SER A 138 1.02 6.22 -13.30
N THR A 139 1.66 7.39 -13.42
CA THR A 139 1.29 8.46 -14.36
C THR A 139 2.16 8.46 -15.62
N ASP A 140 3.10 7.51 -15.76
CA ASP A 140 3.91 7.38 -16.97
C ASP A 140 3.22 6.46 -17.98
N TYR A 141 3.21 6.88 -19.25
CA TYR A 141 2.73 6.09 -20.37
C TYR A 141 3.67 4.91 -20.69
N GLY A 142 4.93 4.94 -20.27
CA GLY A 142 5.86 3.81 -20.39
C GLY A 142 5.37 2.55 -19.65
N ASP A 143 4.79 2.73 -18.46
CA ASP A 143 4.21 1.65 -17.64
C ASP A 143 2.86 1.14 -18.20
N CYS A 144 2.28 1.82 -19.19
CA CYS A 144 1.02 1.42 -19.78
C CYS A 144 1.24 0.43 -20.93
N CYS A 145 1.02 -0.86 -20.66
CA CYS A 145 1.11 -1.94 -21.65
C CYS A 145 0.01 -1.89 -22.75
N CYS A 146 -0.79 -0.82 -22.86
CA CYS A 146 -1.81 -0.71 -23.90
C CYS A 146 -1.20 -0.36 -25.26
N VAL A 147 -1.90 -0.73 -26.33
CA VAL A 147 -1.46 -0.59 -27.73
C VAL A 147 -1.05 0.84 -28.15
N HIS A 148 -1.54 1.85 -27.42
CA HIS A 148 -1.32 3.27 -27.72
C HIS A 148 -0.21 3.94 -26.92
N CYS A 149 0.26 3.31 -25.85
CA CYS A 149 1.25 3.89 -24.94
C CYS A 149 2.63 3.28 -25.20
N ASN A 150 2.82 2.02 -24.81
CA ASN A 150 4.00 1.23 -25.13
C ASN A 150 3.93 0.66 -26.56
N THR A 151 3.90 1.54 -27.56
CA THR A 151 4.09 1.16 -28.96
C THR A 151 5.60 0.94 -29.20
N PRO A 152 6.07 -0.29 -29.46
CA PRO A 152 7.49 -0.53 -29.73
C PRO A 152 7.94 0.31 -30.92
N ALA A 153 9.08 1.00 -30.77
CA ALA A 153 9.54 2.02 -31.71
C ALA A 153 9.73 1.43 -33.12
N SER A 154 8.74 1.65 -34.00
CA SER A 154 8.77 1.18 -35.37
C SER A 154 10.01 1.71 -36.08
N SER A 155 10.94 0.81 -36.41
CA SER A 155 12.25 1.12 -36.97
C SER A 155 12.14 1.72 -38.37
N LYS A 156 12.07 3.05 -38.43
CA LYS A 156 12.29 3.79 -39.68
C LYS A 156 13.80 3.96 -39.91
N PRO A 157 14.30 3.72 -41.13
CA PRO A 157 15.71 3.89 -41.44
C PRO A 157 16.12 5.36 -41.36
N LEU A 158 17.40 5.61 -41.09
CA LEU A 158 17.97 6.96 -41.14
C LEU A 158 17.87 7.51 -42.57
N VAL A 159 17.52 8.79 -42.67
CA VAL A 159 17.82 9.64 -43.83
C VAL A 159 18.81 10.70 -43.33
N ALA A 160 19.79 11.04 -44.17
CA ALA A 160 20.90 11.91 -43.80
C ALA A 160 20.46 13.38 -43.57
N PRO A 161 21.22 14.17 -42.79
CA PRO A 161 21.00 15.61 -42.69
C PRO A 161 21.54 16.36 -43.92
N GLU A 162 20.74 17.30 -44.44
CA GLU A 162 21.22 18.37 -45.34
C GLU A 162 21.40 19.68 -44.58
N GLU A 163 22.24 20.58 -45.09
CA GLU A 163 22.59 21.84 -44.45
C GLU A 163 21.49 22.91 -44.52
N PRO A 164 21.35 23.78 -43.50
CA PRO A 164 20.75 25.10 -43.65
C PRO A 164 21.81 26.12 -44.11
N THR A 165 21.67 26.66 -45.33
CA THR A 165 22.49 27.78 -45.81
C THR A 165 22.20 29.06 -45.00
N GLY A 166 23.23 29.74 -44.51
CA GLY A 166 23.10 30.92 -43.64
C GLY A 166 23.11 32.27 -44.36
N GLN A 167 22.68 33.33 -43.67
CA GLN A 167 22.95 34.74 -44.04
C GLN A 167 23.17 35.64 -42.81
N THR A 168 24.44 35.88 -42.50
CA THR A 168 25.09 37.18 -42.23
C THR A 168 24.33 38.31 -41.52
N ILE A 169 24.77 38.68 -40.31
CA ILE A 169 25.36 40.01 -39.98
C ILE A 169 26.53 39.79 -38.99
N SER A 170 27.61 40.55 -39.12
CA SER A 170 28.85 40.42 -38.32
C SER A 170 29.11 41.64 -37.43
N HIS A 171 29.70 41.46 -36.24
CA HIS A 171 30.60 42.46 -35.62
C HIS A 171 31.62 41.85 -34.63
N SER A 172 32.88 42.22 -34.86
CA SER A 172 34.10 42.31 -34.02
C SER A 172 33.94 42.51 -32.49
N SER A 173 34.92 42.20 -31.60
CA SER A 173 36.26 41.57 -31.77
C SER A 173 37.02 41.32 -30.44
N ALA A 174 37.93 40.33 -30.47
CA ALA A 174 39.21 40.21 -29.72
C ALA A 174 39.22 39.75 -28.22
N PRO A 175 40.35 39.16 -27.72
CA PRO A 175 40.37 38.34 -26.48
C PRO A 175 41.47 38.71 -25.44
N ILE A 176 41.50 38.01 -24.29
CA ILE A 176 42.65 37.89 -23.36
C ILE A 176 42.82 36.41 -22.94
N SER A 177 44.01 35.98 -22.49
CA SER A 177 44.38 34.55 -22.32
C SER A 177 45.15 34.22 -21.02
N ILE A 178 45.17 32.90 -20.74
CA ILE A 178 45.88 32.08 -19.72
C ILE A 178 47.31 32.52 -19.31
N PRO A 179 47.81 32.17 -18.10
CA PRO A 179 48.31 30.81 -17.76
C PRO A 179 47.83 30.26 -16.39
N ALA A 180 47.86 28.95 -16.03
CA ALA A 180 48.50 27.70 -16.49
C ALA A 180 49.78 27.26 -15.72
N SER A 181 49.61 26.28 -14.81
CA SER A 181 50.62 25.41 -14.15
C SER A 181 49.88 24.41 -13.24
N ALA A 182 50.31 23.16 -12.96
CA ALA A 182 51.40 22.32 -13.47
C ALA A 182 51.01 20.80 -13.34
N GLN A 183 51.97 19.87 -13.25
CA GLN A 183 51.78 18.40 -13.45
C GLN A 183 52.54 17.49 -12.44
N ALA A 184 51.96 16.31 -12.14
CA ALA A 184 52.59 14.97 -12.00
C ALA A 184 51.43 13.94 -11.90
N SER A 185 51.29 12.89 -12.74
CA SER A 185 52.14 11.69 -12.92
C SER A 185 52.14 10.76 -11.69
N THR A 186 51.90 9.43 -11.74
CA THR A 186 52.05 8.42 -12.83
C THR A 186 50.98 7.31 -12.84
N GLN A 187 50.86 6.58 -13.98
CA GLN A 187 50.18 5.27 -14.14
C GLN A 187 51.26 4.14 -14.23
N PRO A 188 50.97 2.80 -14.20
CA PRO A 188 50.39 2.11 -15.38
C PRO A 188 49.60 0.77 -15.20
N LEU A 189 48.86 0.41 -16.26
CA LEU A 189 48.48 -0.92 -16.82
C LEU A 189 47.92 -2.11 -15.99
N GLY A 190 46.95 -2.79 -16.61
CA GLY A 190 46.47 -4.15 -16.32
C GLY A 190 45.34 -4.53 -17.31
N ASP A 191 45.51 -5.59 -18.11
CA ASP A 191 44.76 -5.80 -19.36
C ASP A 191 43.61 -6.84 -19.33
N ALA A 192 42.65 -6.61 -20.22
CA ALA A 192 41.80 -7.54 -20.98
C ALA A 192 41.18 -8.82 -20.34
N ALA A 193 39.85 -8.94 -20.48
CA ALA A 193 39.23 -9.99 -21.31
C ALA A 193 37.77 -9.65 -21.65
N ALA A 194 37.33 -9.95 -22.87
CA ALA A 194 35.93 -9.82 -23.30
C ALA A 194 35.27 -11.19 -23.49
N ARG A 195 33.93 -11.25 -23.35
CA ARG A 195 33.13 -12.39 -23.82
C ARG A 195 31.82 -11.91 -24.44
N THR A 196 31.45 -12.54 -25.56
CA THR A 196 30.31 -12.17 -26.39
C THR A 196 29.36 -13.36 -26.47
N GLU A 197 28.08 -13.17 -26.18
CA GLU A 197 27.02 -14.14 -26.46
C GLU A 197 25.83 -13.47 -27.17
N GLN A 198 25.09 -14.24 -27.95
CA GLN A 198 24.02 -13.76 -28.84
C GLN A 198 22.63 -13.84 -28.20
N PRO A 199 21.65 -13.03 -28.67
CA PRO A 199 20.29 -13.05 -28.12
C PRO A 199 19.47 -14.26 -28.60
N GLU A 200 18.78 -14.91 -27.67
CA GLU A 200 17.76 -15.92 -27.98
C GLU A 200 16.44 -15.31 -28.53
N ARG A 201 15.55 -16.19 -29.01
CA ARG A 201 14.39 -15.85 -29.83
C ARG A 201 13.13 -15.58 -28.99
N PRO A 202 12.22 -14.70 -29.42
CA PRO A 202 10.98 -14.41 -28.70
C PRO A 202 10.01 -15.59 -28.73
N PHE A 203 9.43 -15.93 -27.57
CA PHE A 203 8.37 -16.92 -27.44
C PHE A 203 7.05 -16.42 -28.05
N LYS A 204 6.31 -17.32 -28.69
CA LYS A 204 4.92 -17.07 -29.12
C LYS A 204 3.95 -17.59 -28.04
N VAL A 205 3.03 -16.75 -27.59
CA VAL A 205 1.92 -17.14 -26.72
C VAL A 205 0.71 -17.52 -27.58
N THR A 206 0.10 -18.68 -27.28
CA THR A 206 -1.11 -19.18 -27.95
C THR A 206 -2.35 -18.66 -27.23
N PRO A 207 -3.40 -18.17 -27.92
CA PRO A 207 -4.61 -17.71 -27.26
C PRO A 207 -5.42 -18.87 -26.65
N VAL A 208 -5.89 -18.69 -25.42
CA VAL A 208 -6.75 -19.64 -24.70
C VAL A 208 -8.22 -19.38 -25.07
N PRO A 209 -9.06 -20.42 -25.30
CA PRO A 209 -10.50 -20.24 -25.58
C PRO A 209 -11.27 -19.70 -24.36
N LEU A 210 -12.27 -18.84 -24.60
CA LEU A 210 -13.18 -18.38 -23.53
C LEU A 210 -14.25 -19.44 -23.22
N PRO A 211 -14.67 -19.58 -21.94
CA PRO A 211 -15.81 -20.41 -21.55
C PRO A 211 -17.16 -19.78 -21.96
N THR A 212 -18.19 -20.63 -22.06
CA THR A 212 -19.54 -20.24 -22.48
C THR A 212 -20.30 -19.44 -21.42
N ILE A 213 -20.98 -18.38 -21.84
CA ILE A 213 -21.77 -17.50 -20.94
C ILE A 213 -23.06 -18.23 -20.48
N PRO A 214 -23.36 -18.27 -19.16
CA PRO A 214 -24.67 -18.73 -18.66
C PRO A 214 -25.81 -17.84 -19.16
N GLY A 215 -26.83 -18.41 -19.81
CA GLY A 215 -28.05 -17.69 -20.18
C GLY A 215 -28.66 -17.99 -21.55
N GLN A 216 -27.98 -18.71 -22.45
CA GLN A 216 -28.60 -19.13 -23.71
C GLN A 216 -29.51 -20.38 -23.55
N PRO A 217 -30.67 -20.43 -24.23
CA PRO A 217 -31.55 -21.60 -24.24
C PRO A 217 -30.97 -22.71 -25.14
N ALA A 218 -30.63 -23.85 -24.56
CA ALA A 218 -30.11 -25.01 -25.29
C ALA A 218 -31.19 -25.79 -26.03
N GLN A 219 -30.90 -26.24 -27.26
CA GLN A 219 -31.77 -27.16 -28.01
C GLN A 219 -31.51 -28.64 -27.65
N ARG A 220 -32.57 -29.43 -27.58
CA ARG A 220 -32.61 -30.92 -27.51
C ARG A 220 -32.48 -31.50 -28.94
N PRO A 221 -32.21 -32.82 -29.17
CA PRO A 221 -32.57 -34.01 -28.36
C PRO A 221 -31.49 -35.14 -28.35
N PRO A 222 -31.78 -36.43 -28.03
CA PRO A 222 -32.85 -37.05 -27.22
C PRO A 222 -32.37 -37.93 -26.02
N SER A 223 -33.32 -38.20 -25.13
CA SER A 223 -33.29 -39.09 -23.95
C SER A 223 -32.90 -40.57 -24.14
N ILE A 224 -32.18 -41.15 -23.15
CA ILE A 224 -32.44 -42.50 -22.59
C ILE A 224 -32.32 -42.47 -21.04
N THR A 225 -33.14 -43.27 -20.34
CA THR A 225 -33.18 -43.56 -18.87
C THR A 225 -33.41 -45.09 -18.69
N PRO A 226 -33.26 -45.79 -17.51
CA PRO A 226 -33.61 -45.31 -16.14
C PRO A 226 -32.97 -45.97 -14.85
N ARG A 227 -33.31 -45.40 -13.67
CA ARG A 227 -33.64 -46.08 -12.36
C ARG A 227 -32.51 -46.64 -11.41
N PRO A 228 -32.76 -47.08 -10.13
CA PRO A 228 -32.56 -46.20 -8.94
C PRO A 228 -32.00 -46.81 -7.60
N GLN A 229 -31.77 -45.94 -6.59
CA GLN A 229 -31.86 -46.19 -5.10
C GLN A 229 -30.83 -47.17 -4.46
N PRO A 230 -30.65 -47.25 -3.10
CA PRO A 230 -31.52 -46.85 -1.97
C PRO A 230 -30.94 -45.74 -1.04
N VAL A 231 -31.14 -45.82 0.30
CA VAL A 231 -31.42 -44.65 1.18
C VAL A 231 -31.08 -44.89 2.69
N GLN A 232 -30.64 -43.83 3.43
CA GLN A 232 -30.61 -43.65 4.92
C GLN A 232 -29.64 -44.53 5.78
N PRO A 233 -29.43 -44.29 7.12
CA PRO A 233 -30.12 -43.37 8.05
C PRO A 233 -29.31 -42.42 8.97
N GLN A 234 -30.11 -41.57 9.61
CA GLN A 234 -30.00 -40.49 10.61
C GLN A 234 -29.57 -40.87 12.07
N GLN A 235 -28.98 -39.92 12.82
CA GLN A 235 -28.96 -39.74 14.31
C GLN A 235 -28.18 -38.44 14.67
N SER A 236 -28.24 -37.78 15.84
CA SER A 236 -29.33 -37.41 16.78
C SER A 236 -28.82 -36.33 17.78
N GLN A 237 -29.69 -35.50 18.39
CA GLN A 237 -29.34 -34.40 19.33
C GLN A 237 -29.32 -34.86 20.82
N GLN A 238 -28.71 -34.09 21.76
CA GLN A 238 -29.34 -33.44 22.96
C GLN A 238 -28.31 -32.61 23.83
N PRO A 239 -28.57 -32.03 25.06
CA PRO A 239 -28.55 -30.55 25.22
C PRO A 239 -27.71 -29.95 26.39
N GLN A 240 -27.92 -28.63 26.64
CA GLN A 240 -27.45 -27.81 27.79
C GLN A 240 -28.06 -28.20 29.15
N PRO A 241 -27.55 -27.59 30.26
CA PRO A 241 -28.43 -26.90 31.20
C PRO A 241 -27.95 -25.51 31.69
N GLN A 242 -28.80 -24.83 32.45
CA GLN A 242 -28.64 -23.51 33.10
C GLN A 242 -29.34 -23.57 34.49
N GLN A 243 -29.27 -22.64 35.45
CA GLN A 243 -28.61 -21.32 35.65
C GLN A 243 -28.60 -21.05 37.19
N LEU A 244 -27.89 -20.03 37.73
CA LEU A 244 -28.31 -19.26 38.92
C LEU A 244 -27.40 -18.02 39.24
N THR A 245 -27.77 -17.24 40.27
CA THR A 245 -27.58 -15.76 40.30
C THR A 245 -27.48 -15.19 41.73
N GLN A 246 -26.64 -14.15 42.01
CA GLN A 246 -27.00 -12.94 42.81
C GLN A 246 -25.87 -11.89 43.05
N GLN A 247 -26.17 -10.63 42.68
CA GLN A 247 -26.14 -9.36 43.47
C GLN A 247 -24.94 -8.84 44.32
N GLN A 248 -24.44 -7.64 43.91
CA GLN A 248 -24.35 -6.35 44.69
C GLN A 248 -23.32 -6.24 45.87
N ILE A 249 -22.78 -5.09 46.34
CA ILE A 249 -23.12 -3.63 46.32
C ILE A 249 -21.83 -2.73 46.36
N GLN A 250 -21.94 -1.45 45.97
CA GLN A 250 -21.22 -0.24 46.51
C GLN A 250 -19.88 0.26 45.92
N GLN A 251 -19.39 1.42 46.43
CA GLN A 251 -18.62 2.46 45.69
C GLN A 251 -17.46 3.09 46.51
N SER A 252 -16.29 3.33 45.87
CA SER A 252 -15.28 4.41 46.14
C SER A 252 -14.59 4.52 47.53
N PRO A 253 -13.45 5.25 47.70
CA PRO A 253 -12.26 5.44 46.83
C PRO A 253 -10.88 5.23 47.55
N VAL A 254 -9.77 5.31 46.79
CA VAL A 254 -8.40 5.86 47.10
C VAL A 254 -7.99 6.08 48.59
N PRO A 255 -6.81 5.61 49.13
CA PRO A 255 -5.45 5.76 48.56
C PRO A 255 -4.42 4.60 48.82
N LEU A 256 -3.12 4.88 48.56
CA LEU A 256 -1.93 4.11 49.01
C LEU A 256 -1.84 3.98 50.55
N PRO A 257 -1.06 2.99 51.02
CA PRO A 257 0.01 3.30 51.99
C PRO A 257 1.38 2.70 51.63
N ALA A 258 2.44 3.21 52.27
CA ALA A 258 3.81 2.71 52.16
C ALA A 258 4.32 2.16 53.51
N HIS A 259 5.40 1.37 53.46
CA HIS A 259 6.33 1.03 54.56
C HIS A 259 5.79 0.61 55.95
N LEU A 260 6.00 -0.66 56.31
CA LEU A 260 6.44 -1.18 57.62
C LEU A 260 6.75 -2.69 57.38
N GLN A 261 8.00 -3.15 57.27
CA GLN A 261 9.05 -3.30 58.30
C GLN A 261 8.81 -4.46 59.29
N SER A 262 9.53 -5.56 59.03
CA SER A 262 9.92 -6.66 59.95
C SER A 262 8.86 -7.39 60.79
N ARG A 263 8.69 -8.70 60.53
CA ARG A 263 9.22 -9.71 61.47
C ARG A 263 9.41 -11.09 60.85
N GLU A 264 10.54 -11.71 61.18
CA GLU A 264 10.75 -13.17 61.11
C GLU A 264 9.97 -13.86 62.26
N PRO A 265 9.64 -15.15 62.13
CA PRO A 265 10.53 -16.11 62.81
C PRO A 265 10.79 -17.41 62.03
N ALA A 266 12.04 -17.87 62.06
CA ALA A 266 12.39 -19.24 61.67
C ALA A 266 11.93 -20.28 62.73
N GLN A 267 11.51 -21.46 62.26
CA GLN A 267 11.57 -22.70 63.05
C GLN A 267 11.75 -23.93 62.13
N THR A 268 12.22 -25.03 62.68
CA THR A 268 13.02 -26.03 61.95
C THR A 268 12.36 -27.40 61.80
N ALA A 269 12.59 -27.99 60.62
CA ALA A 269 12.78 -29.42 60.35
C ALA A 269 11.68 -30.44 60.71
N GLN A 270 11.27 -31.21 59.69
CA GLN A 270 11.42 -32.68 59.70
C GLN A 270 11.33 -33.26 58.28
N SER A 271 11.96 -34.43 58.08
CA SER A 271 11.91 -35.25 56.86
C SER A 271 11.24 -36.59 57.19
N PRO A 272 10.74 -37.36 56.20
CA PRO A 272 11.57 -38.48 55.74
C PRO A 272 11.45 -38.89 54.24
N GLN A 273 12.43 -39.70 53.82
CA GLN A 273 12.51 -40.71 52.73
C GLN A 273 11.47 -40.69 51.58
N LEU A 274 11.82 -40.69 50.28
CA LEU A 274 12.84 -41.42 49.48
C LEU A 274 12.49 -42.92 49.26
N ILE A 275 12.00 -43.24 48.05
CA ILE A 275 11.88 -44.61 47.48
C ILE A 275 12.53 -44.62 46.08
N GLN A 276 13.20 -45.72 45.72
CA GLN A 276 13.96 -45.91 44.47
C GLN A 276 13.24 -46.83 43.44
N PRO A 277 13.65 -46.80 42.15
CA PRO A 277 13.10 -47.66 41.09
C PRO A 277 13.82 -49.02 40.95
N ASN A 278 13.19 -50.00 40.28
CA ASN A 278 13.83 -51.26 39.84
C ASN A 278 13.04 -51.92 38.64
N PRO A 279 13.45 -53.03 38.00
CA PRO A 279 14.09 -52.92 36.67
C PRO A 279 13.64 -53.97 35.60
N SER A 280 14.34 -53.98 34.44
CA SER A 280 14.84 -55.13 33.62
C SER A 280 14.12 -56.49 33.60
N GLN A 281 14.04 -57.33 32.53
CA GLN A 281 14.63 -57.42 31.16
C GLN A 281 13.89 -58.61 30.41
N PRO A 282 14.33 -59.32 29.33
CA PRO A 282 15.63 -59.36 28.61
C PRO A 282 15.54 -59.32 27.04
N ILE A 283 16.68 -59.60 26.39
CA ILE A 283 16.95 -59.61 24.93
C ILE A 283 17.57 -60.97 24.53
N PRO A 284 17.39 -61.46 23.28
CA PRO A 284 18.41 -62.30 22.61
C PRO A 284 18.98 -61.66 21.30
N THR A 285 20.11 -62.18 20.80
CA THR A 285 21.00 -61.48 19.84
C THR A 285 21.48 -62.32 18.64
N ALA A 286 21.69 -61.66 17.48
CA ALA A 286 22.53 -62.03 16.31
C ALA A 286 22.14 -63.31 15.50
N GLY A 287 22.48 -63.45 14.20
CA GLY A 287 23.15 -62.55 13.24
C GLY A 287 23.43 -63.22 11.87
N THR A 288 24.27 -62.61 11.01
CA THR A 288 24.81 -63.06 9.68
C THR A 288 24.00 -62.76 8.38
N ASN A 289 24.73 -62.77 7.26
CA ASN A 289 24.42 -62.36 5.86
C ASN A 289 25.09 -63.37 4.88
N PRO A 290 24.92 -63.32 3.54
CA PRO A 290 23.74 -63.12 2.67
C PRO A 290 23.59 -64.32 1.68
N PRO A 291 22.66 -64.35 0.68
CA PRO A 291 22.94 -63.74 -0.64
C PRO A 291 21.72 -63.25 -1.47
N THR A 292 21.98 -62.53 -2.56
CA THR A 292 21.06 -62.19 -3.67
C THR A 292 20.85 -63.38 -4.64
N PRO A 293 19.76 -63.49 -5.46
CA PRO A 293 19.39 -62.48 -6.48
C PRO A 293 17.88 -62.19 -6.73
N VAL A 294 17.69 -61.21 -7.62
CA VAL A 294 16.47 -60.65 -8.28
C VAL A 294 15.63 -61.62 -9.14
N PRO A 295 14.45 -61.23 -9.70
CA PRO A 295 13.47 -60.19 -9.30
C PRO A 295 11.98 -60.63 -9.37
N ALA A 296 11.06 -59.88 -8.74
CA ALA A 296 9.63 -59.86 -9.11
C ALA A 296 9.02 -58.47 -8.82
N ALA A 297 8.16 -57.97 -9.71
CA ALA A 297 7.55 -56.64 -9.59
C ALA A 297 6.14 -56.73 -8.97
N VAL A 298 5.88 -55.92 -7.94
CA VAL A 298 4.54 -55.69 -7.39
C VAL A 298 4.36 -54.20 -7.16
N ALA A 299 3.38 -53.59 -7.83
CA ALA A 299 3.02 -52.19 -7.61
C ALA A 299 2.17 -52.07 -6.33
N THR A 300 2.69 -51.41 -5.31
CA THR A 300 1.96 -51.09 -4.07
C THR A 300 1.64 -49.60 -4.01
N THR A 301 0.36 -49.27 -4.16
CA THR A 301 -0.16 -47.90 -4.01
C THR A 301 -0.13 -47.50 -2.53
N ALA A 302 0.80 -46.61 -2.16
CA ALA A 302 0.82 -46.01 -0.83
C ALA A 302 -0.39 -45.06 -0.64
N PRO A 303 -1.06 -45.06 0.53
CA PRO A 303 -2.10 -44.07 0.82
C PRO A 303 -1.50 -42.66 0.92
N MET A 304 -2.05 -41.69 0.18
CA MET A 304 -1.72 -40.28 0.40
C MET A 304 -2.23 -39.83 1.77
N PRO A 305 -1.43 -39.12 2.58
CA PRO A 305 -1.93 -38.46 3.78
C PRO A 305 -2.93 -37.37 3.36
N GLN A 306 -4.14 -37.44 3.89
CA GLN A 306 -5.22 -36.49 3.61
C GLN A 306 -4.86 -35.12 4.21
N GLN A 307 -4.31 -34.22 3.38
CA GLN A 307 -4.05 -32.84 3.79
C GLN A 307 -5.36 -32.17 4.20
N GLN A 308 -5.56 -31.98 5.50
CA GLN A 308 -6.56 -31.05 6.01
C GLN A 308 -6.20 -29.66 5.47
N GLN A 309 -7.09 -29.11 4.65
CA GLN A 309 -6.95 -27.74 4.16
C GLN A 309 -7.10 -26.78 5.34
N GLN A 310 -5.99 -26.35 5.93
CA GLN A 310 -5.99 -25.16 6.76
C GLN A 310 -6.55 -24.00 5.93
N PRO A 311 -7.49 -23.20 6.47
CA PRO A 311 -8.05 -22.08 5.74
C PRO A 311 -6.93 -21.12 5.36
N LYS A 312 -6.79 -20.83 4.05
CA LYS A 312 -5.75 -19.90 3.57
C LYS A 312 -5.96 -18.54 4.21
N ALA A 313 -4.96 -18.12 4.98
CA ALA A 313 -4.78 -16.77 5.49
C ALA A 313 -5.05 -15.74 4.36
N GLN A 314 -6.10 -14.94 4.51
CA GLN A 314 -6.40 -13.86 3.58
C GLN A 314 -5.56 -12.64 3.99
N ALA A 315 -4.43 -12.47 3.30
CA ALA A 315 -3.60 -11.29 3.42
C ALA A 315 -4.42 -10.03 3.06
N ILE A 316 -4.26 -8.98 3.87
CA ILE A 316 -5.04 -7.74 3.74
C ILE A 316 -4.80 -7.06 2.39
N GLN A 317 -5.88 -6.55 1.80
CA GLN A 317 -5.81 -5.70 0.61
C GLN A 317 -5.35 -4.29 0.98
N TRP A 318 -4.23 -3.87 0.40
CA TRP A 318 -3.78 -2.50 0.08
C TRP A 318 -4.42 -1.32 0.85
N SER A 319 -3.57 -0.51 1.49
CA SER A 319 -3.86 0.76 2.18
C SER A 319 -4.90 1.68 1.49
N LEU A 320 -4.91 1.72 0.16
CA LEU A 320 -5.85 2.49 -0.66
C LEU A 320 -7.33 2.03 -0.59
N LYS A 321 -7.66 0.95 0.14
CA LYS A 321 -9.06 0.50 0.35
C LYS A 321 -9.60 0.77 1.75
N SER A 322 -8.74 0.87 2.77
CA SER A 322 -9.10 1.17 4.16
C SER A 322 -7.86 1.68 4.91
N PRO A 323 -7.96 2.72 5.76
CA PRO A 323 -6.85 3.15 6.59
C PRO A 323 -6.51 2.06 7.63
N LEU A 324 -5.50 1.25 7.33
CA LEU A 324 -5.02 0.20 8.23
C LEU A 324 -4.34 0.83 9.46
N LEU A 325 -4.69 0.37 10.65
CA LEU A 325 -4.11 0.86 11.91
C LEU A 325 -2.63 0.50 12.02
N PHE A 326 -2.25 -0.65 11.46
CA PHE A 326 -0.91 -1.23 11.49
C PHE A 326 -0.49 -1.74 10.11
N ARG A 327 0.80 -1.65 9.78
CA ARG A 327 1.39 -2.02 8.48
C ARG A 327 2.68 -2.83 8.63
N ALA A 328 3.01 -3.64 7.63
CA ALA A 328 4.27 -4.38 7.60
C ALA A 328 5.47 -3.41 7.61
N GLY A 329 6.47 -3.69 8.44
CA GLY A 329 7.65 -2.86 8.69
C GLY A 329 7.47 -1.74 9.73
N GLU A 330 6.27 -1.52 10.29
CA GLU A 330 6.07 -0.57 11.38
C GLU A 330 6.60 -1.11 12.72
N LEU A 331 7.20 -0.21 13.52
CA LEU A 331 7.51 -0.43 14.92
C LEU A 331 6.25 -0.18 15.76
N VAL A 332 5.94 -1.11 16.64
CA VAL A 332 4.78 -1.05 17.52
C VAL A 332 5.10 -1.51 18.94
N TRP A 333 4.27 -1.10 19.88
CA TRP A 333 4.19 -1.73 21.19
C TRP A 333 3.31 -2.97 21.10
N TYR A 334 3.72 -4.08 21.73
CA TYR A 334 2.90 -5.29 21.85
C TYR A 334 2.84 -5.80 23.30
N GLN A 335 1.68 -6.31 23.70
CA GLN A 335 1.44 -6.78 25.06
C GLN A 335 1.95 -8.22 25.26
N THR A 336 2.67 -8.44 26.36
CA THR A 336 3.15 -9.74 26.84
C THR A 336 2.83 -9.87 28.32
N GLY A 337 1.76 -10.60 28.65
CA GLY A 337 1.18 -10.61 29.99
C GLY A 337 0.76 -9.20 30.40
N ASN A 338 1.28 -8.72 31.53
CA ASN A 338 1.04 -7.37 32.03
C ASN A 338 2.13 -6.35 31.58
N THR A 339 3.00 -6.70 30.64
CA THR A 339 4.10 -5.85 30.17
C THR A 339 3.96 -5.47 28.71
N TRP A 340 4.45 -4.28 28.34
CA TRP A 340 4.59 -3.86 26.95
C TRP A 340 6.02 -4.09 26.48
N ARG A 341 6.15 -4.60 25.24
CA ARG A 341 7.42 -4.84 24.54
C ARG A 341 7.40 -4.15 23.18
N LEU A 342 8.57 -4.02 22.56
CA LEU A 342 8.76 -3.33 21.28
C LEU A 342 9.09 -4.34 20.18
N GLY A 343 8.48 -4.20 19.00
CA GLY A 343 8.76 -5.08 17.87
C GLY A 343 8.34 -4.49 16.53
N ILE A 344 8.95 -4.98 15.45
CA ILE A 344 8.61 -4.65 14.07
C ILE A 344 7.60 -5.65 13.56
N ILE A 345 6.51 -5.19 12.94
CA ILE A 345 5.57 -6.07 12.25
C ILE A 345 6.27 -6.69 11.04
N SER A 346 6.47 -8.02 11.03
CA SER A 346 7.23 -8.71 9.98
C SER A 346 6.46 -8.82 8.67
N ASN A 347 5.15 -9.07 8.77
CA ASN A 347 4.28 -9.51 7.68
C ASN A 347 3.00 -8.65 7.65
N PRO A 348 2.32 -8.49 6.49
CA PRO A 348 1.05 -7.77 6.44
C PRO A 348 0.01 -8.51 7.30
N GLY A 349 -0.91 -7.77 7.90
CA GLY A 349 -1.91 -8.37 8.79
C GLY A 349 -2.72 -9.46 8.10
N ASN A 350 -3.08 -10.49 8.87
CA ASN A 350 -3.90 -11.61 8.43
C ASN A 350 -5.25 -11.59 9.16
N MET A 351 -6.34 -11.67 8.41
CA MET A 351 -7.68 -11.72 8.98
C MET A 351 -8.00 -13.13 9.50
N THR A 352 -8.45 -13.23 10.74
CA THR A 352 -8.86 -14.49 11.39
C THR A 352 -10.28 -14.36 11.95
N PRO A 353 -10.95 -15.47 12.31
CA PRO A 353 -12.26 -15.41 12.98
C PRO A 353 -12.28 -14.58 14.28
N ASN A 354 -11.12 -14.42 14.92
CA ASN A 354 -10.95 -13.65 16.16
C ASN A 354 -10.54 -12.18 15.90
N GLY A 355 -10.54 -11.74 14.64
CA GLY A 355 -10.08 -10.42 14.21
C GLY A 355 -8.71 -10.44 13.52
N MET A 356 -8.13 -9.26 13.37
CA MET A 356 -6.87 -9.06 12.66
C MET A 356 -5.67 -9.50 13.51
N THR A 357 -4.78 -10.30 12.92
CA THR A 357 -3.57 -10.80 13.55
C THR A 357 -2.33 -10.29 12.83
N PHE A 358 -1.25 -10.07 13.57
CA PHE A 358 0.05 -9.65 13.08
C PHE A 358 1.14 -10.53 13.66
N GLU A 359 2.18 -10.77 12.87
CA GLU A 359 3.43 -11.36 13.33
C GLU A 359 4.47 -10.25 13.54
N LEU A 360 5.26 -10.36 14.60
CA LEU A 360 6.25 -9.36 14.99
C LEU A 360 7.61 -9.98 15.25
N LEU A 361 8.66 -9.26 14.84
CA LEU A 361 10.04 -9.43 15.26
C LEU A 361 10.26 -8.61 16.54
N PRO A 362 10.50 -9.21 17.72
CA PRO A 362 10.91 -8.44 18.90
C PRO A 362 12.26 -7.76 18.65
N ILE A 363 12.37 -6.46 18.94
CA ILE A 363 13.66 -5.76 18.84
C ILE A 363 14.44 -5.88 20.16
N GLY A 364 15.76 -5.81 20.06
CA GLY A 364 16.70 -6.01 21.16
C GLY A 364 18.12 -5.91 20.62
N HIS A 365 18.96 -6.89 20.90
CA HIS A 365 20.22 -7.10 20.16
C HIS A 365 20.31 -8.51 19.59
N ALA A 366 20.88 -8.66 18.38
CA ALA A 366 20.99 -9.93 17.64
C ALA A 366 21.72 -11.06 18.41
N VAL A 367 22.57 -10.71 19.38
CA VAL A 367 23.27 -11.64 20.30
C VAL A 367 22.30 -12.36 21.27
N VAL A 368 21.07 -11.87 21.42
CA VAL A 368 19.97 -12.56 22.11
C VAL A 368 18.79 -12.69 21.13
N PRO A 369 18.80 -13.70 20.24
CA PRO A 369 17.69 -13.94 19.33
C PRO A 369 16.39 -14.19 20.10
N GLN A 370 15.37 -13.38 19.81
CA GLN A 370 14.02 -13.57 20.34
C GLN A 370 13.15 -14.21 19.24
N PRO A 371 12.28 -15.18 19.57
CA PRO A 371 11.38 -15.78 18.59
C PRO A 371 10.32 -14.77 18.13
N ASN A 372 9.88 -14.89 16.88
CA ASN A 372 8.75 -14.11 16.37
C ASN A 372 7.49 -14.38 17.21
N VAL A 373 6.65 -13.36 17.38
CA VAL A 373 5.41 -13.47 18.17
C VAL A 373 4.20 -13.06 17.34
N THR A 374 3.10 -13.81 17.46
CA THR A 374 1.81 -13.45 16.87
C THR A 374 0.94 -12.73 17.91
N LYS A 375 0.22 -11.68 17.47
CA LYS A 375 -0.63 -10.83 18.32
C LYS A 375 -1.93 -10.47 17.61
N LEU A 376 -3.00 -10.24 18.37
CA LEU A 376 -4.21 -9.60 17.86
C LEU A 376 -4.03 -8.08 17.82
N GLU A 377 -4.80 -7.40 16.96
CA GLU A 377 -4.85 -5.92 16.89
C GLU A 377 -5.10 -5.27 18.26
N THR A 378 -5.90 -5.92 19.11
CA THR A 378 -6.20 -5.52 20.50
C THR A 378 -4.98 -5.48 21.41
N ASP A 379 -3.93 -6.22 21.08
CA ASP A 379 -2.73 -6.43 21.89
C ASP A 379 -1.57 -5.52 21.43
N LEU A 380 -1.80 -4.70 20.39
CA LEU A 380 -0.82 -3.81 19.77
C LEU A 380 -1.17 -2.34 20.00
N ARG A 381 -0.18 -1.45 20.05
CA ARG A 381 -0.41 0.02 19.99
C ARG A 381 0.59 0.66 19.03
N PRO A 382 0.18 1.66 18.22
CA PRO A 382 1.12 2.47 17.45
C PRO A 382 2.23 3.01 18.35
N PHE A 383 3.47 3.08 17.85
CA PHE A 383 4.63 3.45 18.67
C PHE A 383 4.42 4.77 19.44
N HIS A 384 3.86 5.78 18.78
CA HIS A 384 3.60 7.09 19.35
C HIS A 384 2.46 7.15 20.40
N CYS A 385 1.79 6.04 20.71
CA CYS A 385 0.84 5.98 21.84
C CYS A 385 1.52 6.09 23.21
N TYR A 386 2.77 5.63 23.35
CA TYR A 386 3.52 5.61 24.60
C TYR A 386 4.94 6.16 24.42
N SER A 387 5.53 6.68 25.49
CA SER A 387 6.94 7.09 25.50
C SER A 387 7.83 5.91 25.82
N VAL A 388 8.94 5.75 25.09
CA VAL A 388 9.98 4.76 25.46
C VAL A 388 10.61 5.21 26.79
N PRO A 389 10.67 4.35 27.83
CA PRO A 389 11.39 4.68 29.06
C PRO A 389 12.88 4.90 28.81
N SER A 390 13.53 5.67 29.68
CA SER A 390 15.00 5.80 29.68
C SER A 390 15.68 4.44 29.88
N VAL A 391 16.93 4.31 29.39
CA VAL A 391 17.78 3.15 29.72
C VAL A 391 18.14 3.11 31.20
N ASP A 392 18.14 1.91 31.77
CA ASP A 392 18.38 1.67 33.21
C ASP A 392 19.88 1.57 33.49
N ILE A 393 20.65 0.98 32.58
CA ILE A 393 22.11 0.91 32.60
C ILE A 393 22.68 2.32 32.33
N ALA A 394 23.30 2.92 33.35
CA ALA A 394 23.81 4.28 33.29
C ALA A 394 24.83 4.51 32.16
N GLU A 395 25.66 3.50 31.84
CA GLU A 395 26.70 3.52 30.80
C GLU A 395 26.15 3.69 29.36
N LEU A 396 24.84 3.63 29.16
CA LEU A 396 24.18 3.70 27.86
C LEU A 396 23.50 5.05 27.56
N LYS A 397 23.34 5.94 28.55
CA LYS A 397 22.42 7.08 28.48
C LYS A 397 22.72 8.13 27.40
N ASP A 398 24.00 8.31 27.04
CA ASP A 398 24.46 9.35 26.10
C ASP A 398 24.91 8.79 24.73
N LYS A 399 24.71 7.49 24.50
CA LYS A 399 25.11 6.74 23.29
C LYS A 399 23.92 6.47 22.37
N VAL A 400 24.15 6.35 21.07
CA VAL A 400 23.19 5.68 20.16
C VAL A 400 23.43 4.16 20.13
N PHE A 401 22.44 3.40 19.66
CA PHE A 401 22.48 1.94 19.64
C PHE A 401 23.74 1.36 18.96
N ASP A 402 24.18 1.95 17.85
CA ASP A 402 25.33 1.47 17.07
C ASP A 402 26.70 1.89 17.69
N GLU A 403 26.72 2.72 18.74
CA GLU A 403 27.95 3.09 19.50
C GLU A 403 28.22 2.16 20.71
N VAL A 404 27.32 1.21 21.00
CA VAL A 404 27.40 0.34 22.17
C VAL A 404 28.10 -0.99 21.83
N PRO A 405 29.13 -1.42 22.58
CA PRO A 405 29.77 -2.73 22.39
C PRO A 405 28.92 -3.86 22.99
N TRP A 406 27.78 -4.16 22.35
CA TRP A 406 26.78 -5.10 22.86
C TRP A 406 27.35 -6.49 23.12
N GLU A 407 28.16 -7.04 22.22
CA GLU A 407 28.86 -8.32 22.38
C GLU A 407 29.62 -8.37 23.70
N SER A 408 30.40 -7.34 24.00
CA SER A 408 31.20 -7.25 25.23
C SER A 408 30.32 -7.13 26.48
N LEU A 409 29.19 -6.41 26.41
CA LEU A 409 28.23 -6.33 27.52
C LEU A 409 27.55 -7.69 27.79
N PHE A 410 27.14 -8.40 26.73
CA PHE A 410 26.54 -9.74 26.87
C PHE A 410 27.56 -10.82 27.26
N GLN A 411 28.83 -10.67 26.89
CA GLN A 411 29.93 -11.51 27.37
C GLN A 411 30.22 -11.26 28.85
N ALA A 412 30.32 -9.99 29.27
CA ALA A 412 30.54 -9.59 30.67
C ALA A 412 29.38 -9.97 31.61
N ALA A 413 28.15 -10.10 31.08
CA ALA A 413 27.02 -10.65 31.82
C ALA A 413 27.09 -12.19 32.00
N GLY A 414 27.88 -12.89 31.19
CA GLY A 414 28.00 -14.35 31.19
C GLY A 414 26.64 -15.04 31.13
N ASN A 415 26.42 -15.97 32.07
CA ASN A 415 25.17 -16.74 32.21
C ASN A 415 24.14 -16.10 33.17
N ASN A 416 24.34 -14.86 33.63
CA ASN A 416 23.40 -14.19 34.52
C ASN A 416 22.16 -13.73 33.73
N ALA A 417 21.12 -14.57 33.69
CA ALA A 417 19.88 -14.32 32.95
C ALA A 417 19.28 -12.94 33.23
N VAL A 418 19.11 -12.57 34.51
CA VAL A 418 18.53 -11.27 34.91
C VAL A 418 19.34 -10.09 34.35
N ARG A 419 20.68 -10.17 34.34
CA ARG A 419 21.53 -9.13 33.75
C ARG A 419 21.46 -9.13 32.22
N ARG A 420 21.36 -10.29 31.56
CA ARG A 420 21.17 -10.38 30.11
C ARG A 420 19.83 -9.79 29.67
N ASP A 421 18.77 -10.09 30.41
CA ASP A 421 17.42 -9.57 30.15
C ASP A 421 17.36 -8.05 30.31
N LEU A 422 18.07 -7.49 31.29
CA LEU A 422 18.22 -6.04 31.47
C LEU A 422 18.97 -5.39 30.29
N ILE A 423 20.09 -5.97 29.84
CA ILE A 423 20.85 -5.47 28.69
C ILE A 423 20.00 -5.54 27.41
N ASN A 424 19.27 -6.64 27.18
CA ASN A 424 18.42 -6.77 26.00
C ASN A 424 17.18 -5.86 26.05
N LEU A 425 16.66 -5.57 27.25
CA LEU A 425 15.61 -4.58 27.46
C LEU A 425 16.09 -3.18 27.11
N ASP A 426 17.26 -2.75 27.61
CA ASP A 426 17.84 -1.46 27.24
C ASP A 426 18.21 -1.39 25.75
N ALA A 427 18.71 -2.49 25.17
CA ALA A 427 18.91 -2.61 23.73
C ALA A 427 17.61 -2.36 22.95
N SER A 428 16.46 -2.92 23.39
CA SER A 428 15.16 -2.68 22.75
C SER A 428 14.70 -1.21 22.82
N LYS A 429 14.99 -0.50 23.94
CA LYS A 429 14.70 0.94 24.09
C LYS A 429 15.55 1.76 23.11
N MET A 430 16.86 1.48 23.05
CA MET A 430 17.79 2.17 22.16
C MET A 430 17.53 1.84 20.68
N ALA A 431 17.14 0.61 20.37
CA ALA A 431 16.74 0.17 19.04
C ALA A 431 15.48 0.89 18.55
N ALA A 432 14.49 1.11 19.42
CA ALA A 432 13.31 1.91 19.09
C ALA A 432 13.67 3.37 18.76
N SER A 433 14.61 3.98 19.51
CA SER A 433 15.14 5.31 19.18
C SER A 433 15.90 5.32 17.85
N LYS A 434 16.78 4.32 17.60
CA LYS A 434 17.48 4.16 16.31
C LYS A 434 16.50 4.11 15.13
N VAL A 435 15.43 3.33 15.27
CA VAL A 435 14.35 3.24 14.27
C VAL A 435 13.67 4.59 14.11
N ASP A 436 13.18 5.22 15.18
CA ASP A 436 12.36 6.44 15.08
C ASP A 436 13.11 7.65 14.49
N PHE A 437 14.41 7.78 14.77
CA PHE A 437 15.27 8.88 14.31
C PHE A 437 15.86 8.66 12.90
N SER A 438 15.40 7.63 12.17
CA SER A 438 15.83 7.27 10.82
C SER A 438 14.68 7.28 9.80
N HIS A 439 14.98 7.12 8.51
CA HIS A 439 13.99 6.81 7.48
C HIS A 439 14.60 5.98 6.32
N SER A 440 13.82 5.11 5.66
CA SER A 440 14.15 4.51 4.34
C SER A 440 13.06 4.83 3.33
N LEU A 441 13.41 4.90 2.04
CA LEU A 441 12.50 5.27 0.96
C LEU A 441 12.23 4.06 0.06
N TRP A 442 11.05 3.99 -0.53
CA TRP A 442 10.69 2.84 -1.37
C TRP A 442 9.77 3.17 -2.53
N THR A 443 9.90 2.36 -3.57
CA THR A 443 9.24 2.45 -4.88
C THR A 443 9.44 3.85 -5.47
N ARG A 444 10.68 4.08 -5.91
CA ARG A 444 11.06 5.28 -6.68
C ARG A 444 10.10 5.45 -7.85
N ARG A 445 9.51 6.64 -7.95
CA ARG A 445 8.68 7.08 -9.08
C ARG A 445 9.57 7.93 -9.98
N GLY A 446 9.25 7.99 -11.27
CA GLY A 446 10.05 8.69 -12.28
C GLY A 446 10.47 10.11 -11.84
N ASP A 447 11.69 10.48 -12.23
CA ASP A 447 12.30 11.75 -11.81
C ASP A 447 11.50 12.95 -12.34
N ASP A 448 11.50 14.05 -11.60
CA ASP A 448 10.89 15.30 -12.04
C ASP A 448 11.52 15.77 -13.37
N PRO A 449 10.77 16.39 -14.31
CA PRO A 449 11.32 16.86 -15.59
C PRO A 449 12.52 17.81 -15.51
N THR A 450 12.81 18.41 -14.35
CA THR A 450 14.03 19.21 -14.11
C THR A 450 15.27 18.38 -13.73
N GLY A 451 15.12 17.08 -13.46
CA GLY A 451 16.15 16.19 -12.93
C GLY A 451 16.58 16.45 -11.49
N LYS A 452 16.01 17.48 -10.82
CA LYS A 452 16.44 17.93 -9.48
C LYS A 452 15.76 17.21 -8.31
N ALA A 453 14.66 16.49 -8.57
CA ALA A 453 13.87 15.84 -7.53
C ALA A 453 13.52 14.39 -7.93
N VAL A 454 13.76 13.47 -6.99
CA VAL A 454 13.42 12.04 -7.13
C VAL A 454 12.20 11.76 -6.27
N SER A 455 11.11 11.33 -6.90
CA SER A 455 9.85 11.01 -6.22
C SER A 455 9.82 9.56 -5.73
N TYR A 456 9.03 9.28 -4.70
CA TYR A 456 8.82 7.94 -4.13
C TYR A 456 7.33 7.72 -3.87
N TYR A 457 6.88 6.46 -3.83
CA TYR A 457 5.50 6.15 -3.41
C TYR A 457 5.33 6.21 -1.89
N GLY A 458 6.34 5.75 -1.16
CA GLY A 458 6.29 5.61 0.28
C GLY A 458 7.65 5.70 0.96
N CYS A 459 7.62 5.70 2.28
CA CYS A 459 8.81 5.61 3.12
C CYS A 459 8.50 4.91 4.45
N PHE A 460 9.50 4.24 5.02
CA PHE A 460 9.50 3.93 6.44
C PHE A 460 10.06 5.15 7.16
N PHE A 461 9.23 5.82 7.94
CA PHE A 461 9.50 7.14 8.49
C PHE A 461 9.50 7.07 10.02
N GLY A 462 10.68 6.85 10.58
CA GLY A 462 10.82 6.50 11.97
C GLY A 462 10.14 5.17 12.30
N ALA A 463 9.26 5.17 13.30
CA ALA A 463 8.47 4.01 13.67
C ALA A 463 7.40 3.61 12.63
N GLU A 464 6.87 4.56 11.86
CA GLU A 464 5.65 4.38 11.05
C GLU A 464 5.96 4.16 9.55
N ARG A 465 4.99 3.68 8.77
CA ARG A 465 5.09 3.57 7.30
C ARG A 465 4.15 4.60 6.66
N LEU A 466 4.71 5.52 5.87
CA LEU A 466 3.96 6.59 5.18
C LEU A 466 3.88 6.32 3.67
N GLU A 467 2.72 6.61 3.10
CA GLU A 467 2.36 6.32 1.71
C GLU A 467 1.63 7.52 1.09
N ILE A 468 1.79 7.73 -0.23
CA ILE A 468 0.98 8.73 -0.94
C ILE A 468 -0.51 8.33 -0.87
N GLY A 469 -1.35 9.28 -0.45
CA GLY A 469 -2.76 9.05 -0.08
C GLY A 469 -3.02 8.98 1.43
N ASP A 470 -1.98 8.97 2.27
CA ASP A 470 -2.13 9.06 3.73
C ASP A 470 -2.55 10.45 4.23
N ALA A 471 -2.94 10.48 5.50
CA ALA A 471 -3.03 11.68 6.31
C ALA A 471 -1.94 11.66 7.40
N VAL A 472 -1.19 12.75 7.55
CA VAL A 472 -0.08 12.87 8.53
C VAL A 472 -0.21 14.12 9.38
N ARG A 473 0.00 14.00 10.70
CA ARG A 473 0.02 15.11 11.65
C ARG A 473 1.21 16.01 11.37
N VAL A 474 1.01 17.32 11.35
CA VAL A 474 2.06 18.30 11.01
C VAL A 474 2.20 19.39 12.06
N LYS A 475 3.43 19.88 12.22
CA LYS A 475 3.75 21.05 13.04
C LYS A 475 3.77 22.31 12.17
N MET A 476 2.77 23.16 12.34
CA MET A 476 2.74 24.50 11.74
C MET A 476 3.77 25.43 12.41
N ALA A 477 4.14 26.51 11.72
CA ALA A 477 5.09 27.51 12.18
C ALA A 477 4.45 28.90 12.27
N GLY A 478 5.04 29.79 13.07
CA GLY A 478 4.50 31.14 13.29
C GLY A 478 3.19 31.11 14.11
N ALA A 479 2.30 32.07 13.85
CA ALA A 479 1.05 32.25 14.61
C ALA A 479 0.12 31.02 14.58
N GLU A 480 0.17 30.23 13.50
CA GLU A 480 -0.62 29.00 13.33
C GLU A 480 -0.20 27.86 14.30
N ALA A 481 0.99 27.94 14.90
CA ALA A 481 1.47 26.96 15.88
C ALA A 481 0.65 26.96 17.19
N ASN A 482 -0.15 28.00 17.45
CA ASN A 482 -0.99 28.12 18.64
C ASN A 482 -2.36 27.43 18.52
N SER A 483 -2.60 26.64 17.46
CA SER A 483 -3.82 25.84 17.32
C SER A 483 -3.90 24.74 18.40
N SER A 484 -5.03 24.67 19.11
CA SER A 484 -5.36 23.56 20.02
C SER A 484 -6.01 22.36 19.32
N GLN A 485 -6.00 22.34 17.99
CA GLN A 485 -6.55 21.29 17.14
C GLN A 485 -5.46 20.75 16.22
N THR A 486 -5.40 19.43 16.05
CA THR A 486 -4.39 18.80 15.19
C THR A 486 -4.56 19.22 13.73
N THR A 487 -3.49 19.79 13.19
CA THR A 487 -3.34 20.10 11.79
C THR A 487 -2.77 18.90 11.04
N VAL A 488 -3.32 18.58 9.88
CA VAL A 488 -3.06 17.33 9.16
C VAL A 488 -2.78 17.61 7.68
N MET A 489 -1.66 17.12 7.14
CA MET A 489 -1.42 17.12 5.69
C MET A 489 -2.07 15.90 5.05
N GLY A 490 -2.77 16.08 3.93
CA GLY A 490 -3.08 15.00 3.00
C GLY A 490 -1.89 14.78 2.06
N LEU A 491 -1.23 13.63 2.14
CA LEU A 491 0.08 13.41 1.54
C LEU A 491 -0.03 13.06 0.05
N LEU A 492 0.42 13.97 -0.84
CA LEU A 492 0.35 13.81 -2.30
C LEU A 492 1.69 13.44 -2.93
N HIS A 493 2.82 13.88 -2.36
CA HIS A 493 4.15 13.49 -2.82
C HIS A 493 5.11 13.28 -1.65
N ILE A 494 5.95 12.25 -1.77
CA ILE A 494 7.18 12.04 -0.99
C ILE A 494 8.33 12.13 -2.00
N PHE A 495 9.35 12.94 -1.72
CA PHE A 495 10.47 13.15 -2.65
C PHE A 495 11.76 13.54 -1.94
N THR A 496 12.88 13.41 -2.64
CA THR A 496 14.19 13.96 -2.25
C THR A 496 14.68 14.93 -3.31
N SER A 497 15.67 15.77 -2.99
CA SER A 497 16.22 16.75 -3.92
C SER A 497 17.74 16.71 -3.96
N ALA A 498 18.31 16.84 -5.16
CA ALA A 498 19.75 16.96 -5.36
C ALA A 498 20.34 18.21 -4.69
N ASP A 499 19.53 19.27 -4.54
CA ASP A 499 19.91 20.51 -3.84
C ASP A 499 19.99 20.31 -2.30
N TYR A 500 19.45 19.20 -1.76
CA TYR A 500 19.46 18.84 -0.33
C TYR A 500 19.70 17.32 -0.12
N PRO A 501 20.92 16.81 -0.35
CA PRO A 501 21.24 15.38 -0.21
C PRO A 501 20.85 14.82 1.16
N GLY A 502 20.34 13.58 1.18
CA GLY A 502 19.89 12.89 2.39
C GLY A 502 18.60 13.43 3.03
N SER A 503 18.03 14.54 2.54
CA SER A 503 16.77 15.10 3.04
C SER A 503 15.55 14.54 2.32
N VAL A 504 14.52 14.16 3.07
CA VAL A 504 13.19 13.81 2.55
C VAL A 504 12.18 14.95 2.75
N PHE A 505 11.34 15.16 1.74
CA PHE A 505 10.33 16.19 1.67
C PHE A 505 8.94 15.58 1.42
N PHE A 506 7.94 16.21 2.02
CA PHE A 506 6.53 15.80 1.97
C PHE A 506 5.70 16.96 1.43
N ARG A 507 4.77 16.69 0.50
CA ARG A 507 3.97 17.73 -0.14
C ARG A 507 2.49 17.39 -0.19
N GLY A 508 1.65 18.37 0.10
CA GLY A 508 0.20 18.27 -0.03
C GLY A 508 -0.59 19.39 0.68
N PRO A 509 -1.93 19.40 0.52
CA PRO A 509 -2.83 20.30 1.24
C PRO A 509 -2.85 20.03 2.75
N ILE A 510 -3.06 21.10 3.50
CA ILE A 510 -3.12 21.14 4.96
C ILE A 510 -4.56 21.36 5.41
N TYR A 511 -5.06 20.49 6.27
CA TYR A 511 -6.43 20.50 6.79
C TYR A 511 -6.50 20.64 8.31
N GLN A 512 -7.61 21.18 8.79
CA GLN A 512 -7.96 21.26 10.21
C GLN A 512 -9.44 20.88 10.41
N LEU A 513 -9.72 20.09 11.45
CA LEU A 513 -11.07 19.56 11.71
C LEU A 513 -11.95 20.61 12.40
N SER A 514 -13.12 20.93 11.83
CA SER A 514 -14.04 21.89 12.40
C SER A 514 -15.49 21.39 12.46
N LYS A 515 -16.33 22.12 13.21
CA LYS A 515 -17.78 21.94 13.27
C LYS A 515 -18.40 22.85 12.21
N GLN A 516 -19.22 22.28 11.34
CA GLN A 516 -19.82 23.00 10.22
C GLN A 516 -20.72 24.15 10.71
N GLY A 517 -20.70 25.28 10.00
CA GLY A 517 -21.38 26.52 10.39
C GLY A 517 -20.44 27.75 10.38
N PRO A 518 -20.87 28.90 10.95
CA PRO A 518 -20.14 30.16 10.83
C PRO A 518 -18.69 30.12 11.33
N SER A 519 -18.39 29.30 12.34
CA SER A 519 -17.03 29.13 12.88
C SER A 519 -16.09 28.42 11.89
N ALA A 520 -16.57 27.46 11.10
CA ALA A 520 -15.78 26.83 10.04
C ALA A 520 -15.54 27.80 8.87
N ALA A 521 -16.55 28.57 8.47
CA ALA A 521 -16.40 29.60 7.44
C ALA A 521 -15.42 30.72 7.87
N ALA A 522 -15.49 31.16 9.13
CA ALA A 522 -14.56 32.14 9.69
C ALA A 522 -13.12 31.59 9.78
N ALA A 523 -12.93 30.34 10.19
CA ALA A 523 -11.62 29.69 10.20
C ALA A 523 -11.03 29.54 8.79
N ALA A 524 -11.85 29.16 7.80
CA ALA A 524 -11.47 29.09 6.40
C ALA A 524 -11.02 30.46 5.87
N ALA A 525 -11.85 31.50 6.08
CA ALA A 525 -11.55 32.86 5.66
C ALA A 525 -10.28 33.43 6.32
N ALA A 526 -10.07 33.18 7.62
CA ALA A 526 -8.89 33.62 8.35
C ALA A 526 -7.59 32.92 7.87
N ALA A 527 -7.68 31.69 7.36
CA ALA A 527 -6.57 30.96 6.75
C ALA A 527 -6.36 31.29 5.26
N GLY A 528 -7.31 31.98 4.60
CA GLY A 528 -7.34 32.16 3.15
C GLY A 528 -7.73 30.89 2.38
N GLY A 529 -8.38 29.93 3.03
CA GLY A 529 -8.77 28.63 2.48
C GLY A 529 -10.29 28.41 2.43
N ALA A 530 -10.72 27.14 2.43
CA ALA A 530 -12.10 26.75 2.12
C ALA A 530 -12.62 25.62 3.04
N VAL A 531 -13.94 25.58 3.24
CA VAL A 531 -14.62 24.44 3.88
C VAL A 531 -14.81 23.33 2.85
N ILE A 532 -14.39 22.09 3.17
CA ILE A 532 -14.48 20.95 2.26
C ILE A 532 -15.77 20.16 2.52
N ASP A 533 -16.80 20.51 1.75
CA ASP A 533 -18.05 19.73 1.61
C ASP A 533 -18.10 18.98 0.26
N ASP A 534 -18.15 19.71 -0.86
CA ASP A 534 -18.31 19.10 -2.21
C ASP A 534 -17.13 18.22 -2.64
N GLU A 535 -15.91 18.50 -2.16
CA GLU A 535 -14.69 17.74 -2.51
C GLU A 535 -14.35 16.63 -1.51
N LYS A 536 -15.29 16.26 -0.63
CA LYS A 536 -15.07 15.26 0.45
C LYS A 536 -14.57 13.90 -0.04
N GLU A 537 -14.92 13.49 -1.27
CA GLU A 537 -14.42 12.25 -1.90
C GLU A 537 -12.93 12.31 -2.28
N LYS A 538 -12.34 13.51 -2.42
CA LYS A 538 -10.92 13.71 -2.75
C LYS A 538 -10.00 13.71 -1.51
N LEU A 539 -10.58 13.82 -0.31
CA LEU A 539 -9.80 13.79 0.94
C LEU A 539 -9.14 12.40 1.14
N PRO A 540 -7.95 12.31 1.77
CA PRO A 540 -7.39 11.05 2.24
C PRO A 540 -8.42 10.21 3.02
N LEU A 541 -8.43 8.89 2.83
CA LEU A 541 -9.46 7.99 3.39
C LEU A 541 -9.62 8.14 4.90
N ALA A 542 -8.53 8.32 5.65
CA ALA A 542 -8.56 8.54 7.09
C ALA A 542 -9.33 9.82 7.48
N LEU A 543 -9.23 10.88 6.70
CA LEU A 543 -9.99 12.13 6.93
C LEU A 543 -11.48 11.94 6.59
N GLN A 544 -11.79 11.16 5.54
CA GLN A 544 -13.17 10.80 5.20
C GLN A 544 -13.83 9.96 6.30
N GLU A 545 -13.15 8.92 6.79
CA GLU A 545 -13.67 8.06 7.86
C GLU A 545 -13.90 8.86 9.15
N GLU A 546 -12.96 9.73 9.54
CA GLU A 546 -13.08 10.51 10.77
C GLU A 546 -14.33 11.40 10.76
N VAL A 547 -14.56 12.16 9.68
CA VAL A 547 -15.74 13.02 9.57
C VAL A 547 -17.02 12.20 9.44
N ARG A 548 -17.00 11.06 8.75
CA ARG A 548 -18.14 10.13 8.62
C ARG A 548 -18.56 9.62 10.01
N TRP A 549 -17.62 9.10 10.78
CA TRP A 549 -17.85 8.60 12.14
C TRP A 549 -18.27 9.72 13.10
N ARG A 550 -17.55 10.84 13.16
CA ARG A 550 -17.89 11.96 14.07
C ARG A 550 -19.31 12.46 13.84
N THR A 551 -19.73 12.61 12.59
CA THR A 551 -21.09 13.02 12.24
C THR A 551 -22.13 11.99 12.69
N GLN A 552 -21.84 10.69 12.55
CA GLN A 552 -22.72 9.60 13.02
C GLN A 552 -22.92 9.61 14.54
N VAL A 553 -21.85 9.81 15.33
CA VAL A 553 -21.96 9.81 16.79
C VAL A 553 -22.49 11.13 17.38
N THR A 554 -22.31 12.29 16.72
CA THR A 554 -22.78 13.59 17.25
C THR A 554 -24.19 14.02 16.82
N ARG A 555 -25.01 13.11 16.25
CA ARG A 555 -26.48 13.20 16.08
C ARG A 555 -27.07 14.63 16.04
N GLY A 556 -26.68 15.43 15.05
CA GLY A 556 -27.13 16.83 14.90
C GLY A 556 -26.00 17.87 14.82
N ARG A 557 -24.75 17.48 15.06
CA ARG A 557 -23.57 18.28 14.66
C ARG A 557 -22.88 17.64 13.46
N GLN A 558 -22.80 18.38 12.37
CA GLN A 558 -21.98 18.00 11.21
C GLN A 558 -20.53 18.46 11.42
N TRP A 559 -19.58 17.64 11.00
CA TRP A 559 -18.15 17.93 11.02
C TRP A 559 -17.63 18.05 9.60
N CYS A 560 -16.67 18.94 9.39
CA CYS A 560 -16.06 19.21 8.09
C CYS A 560 -14.54 19.40 8.27
N TRP A 561 -13.79 19.18 7.19
CA TRP A 561 -12.39 19.59 7.14
C TRP A 561 -12.32 20.98 6.51
N VAL A 562 -11.55 21.87 7.12
CA VAL A 562 -11.20 23.17 6.56
C VAL A 562 -9.82 23.05 5.94
N LEU A 563 -9.69 23.36 4.65
CA LEU A 563 -8.42 23.58 3.99
C LEU A 563 -7.81 24.87 4.56
N ILE A 564 -6.63 24.76 5.16
CA ILE A 564 -5.88 25.86 5.76
C ILE A 564 -4.89 26.44 4.72
N LYS A 565 -4.13 25.55 4.05
CA LYS A 565 -3.20 25.91 2.96
C LYS A 565 -3.16 24.78 1.95
N ASP A 566 -3.19 25.10 0.67
CA ASP A 566 -2.98 24.09 -0.39
C ASP A 566 -1.48 23.87 -0.65
N ASN A 567 -1.15 22.68 -1.17
CA ASN A 567 0.10 22.39 -1.87
C ASN A 567 1.41 22.71 -1.10
N VAL A 568 1.37 22.66 0.23
CA VAL A 568 2.52 22.98 1.11
C VAL A 568 3.60 21.91 0.99
N VAL A 569 4.87 22.32 1.07
CA VAL A 569 6.04 21.42 1.18
C VAL A 569 6.63 21.51 2.59
N PHE A 570 6.85 20.36 3.21
CA PHE A 570 7.50 20.22 4.52
C PHE A 570 8.76 19.36 4.44
N LYS A 571 9.71 19.64 5.34
CA LYS A 571 10.83 18.75 5.68
C LYS A 571 10.40 17.76 6.77
N GLU A 572 11.17 16.70 6.96
CA GLU A 572 10.86 15.65 7.95
C GLU A 572 10.59 16.17 9.38
N GLN A 573 11.26 17.25 9.82
CA GLN A 573 11.11 17.79 11.18
C GLN A 573 9.73 18.45 11.43
N SER A 574 8.96 18.72 10.38
CA SER A 574 7.58 19.21 10.47
C SER A 574 6.55 18.08 10.51
N ILE A 575 6.91 16.85 10.16
CA ILE A 575 6.00 15.69 10.18
C ILE A 575 6.07 15.04 11.56
N ARG A 576 4.92 14.95 12.23
CA ARG A 576 4.81 14.46 13.62
C ARG A 576 4.44 12.99 13.73
N GLY A 577 3.99 12.40 12.62
CA GLY A 577 3.57 10.99 12.50
C GLY A 577 2.24 10.87 11.77
N ARG A 578 1.70 9.65 11.68
CA ARG A 578 0.42 9.34 11.03
C ARG A 578 -0.75 9.99 11.77
N PHE A 579 -1.82 10.27 11.02
CA PHE A 579 -3.14 10.56 11.55
C PHE A 579 -3.95 9.26 11.60
N TYR A 580 -4.59 8.99 12.73
CA TYR A 580 -5.32 7.74 12.98
C TYR A 580 -6.79 8.07 13.28
N PRO A 581 -7.76 7.61 12.47
CA PRO A 581 -9.17 7.88 12.75
C PRO A 581 -9.54 7.46 14.18
N THR A 582 -10.18 8.35 14.92
CA THR A 582 -10.41 8.24 16.37
C THR A 582 -11.11 6.93 16.71
N HIS A 583 -12.03 6.48 15.86
CA HIS A 583 -12.78 5.23 16.00
C HIS A 583 -11.99 3.94 15.72
N ARG A 584 -10.78 4.03 15.15
CA ARG A 584 -9.83 2.92 15.01
C ARG A 584 -8.85 2.90 16.18
N LEU A 585 -8.33 4.07 16.55
CA LEU A 585 -7.31 4.21 17.59
C LEU A 585 -7.85 4.06 19.02
N MET A 586 -8.94 4.77 19.36
CA MET A 586 -9.42 4.83 20.74
C MET A 586 -9.94 3.51 21.32
N PRO A 587 -10.57 2.58 20.56
CA PRO A 587 -10.93 1.25 21.07
C PRO A 587 -9.76 0.46 21.65
N ILE A 588 -8.55 0.61 21.08
CA ILE A 588 -7.35 -0.01 21.65
C ILE A 588 -6.67 0.92 22.67
N TYR A 589 -6.51 2.21 22.37
CA TYR A 589 -5.71 3.14 23.18
C TYR A 589 -6.37 3.52 24.52
N ASN A 590 -7.66 3.85 24.50
CA ASN A 590 -8.44 4.16 25.70
C ASN A 590 -9.92 3.72 25.53
N PRO A 591 -10.23 2.41 25.65
CA PRO A 591 -11.59 1.88 25.44
C PRO A 591 -12.63 2.48 26.39
N ASN A 592 -12.24 2.87 27.59
CA ASN A 592 -13.15 3.44 28.59
C ASN A 592 -13.63 4.84 28.17
N GLU A 593 -12.72 5.71 27.74
CA GLU A 593 -13.07 7.02 27.19
C GLU A 593 -13.80 6.88 25.86
N PHE A 594 -13.42 5.92 25.01
CA PHE A 594 -14.15 5.63 23.78
C PHE A 594 -15.62 5.25 24.05
N GLY A 595 -15.87 4.37 25.02
CA GLY A 595 -17.22 4.01 25.44
C GLY A 595 -18.03 5.20 25.94
N ALA A 596 -17.45 6.03 26.82
CA ALA A 596 -18.11 7.24 27.32
C ALA A 596 -18.39 8.28 26.20
N LEU A 597 -17.49 8.41 25.22
CA LEU A 597 -17.62 9.28 24.06
C LEU A 597 -18.73 8.80 23.11
N VAL A 598 -18.78 7.49 22.79
CA VAL A 598 -19.82 6.89 21.94
C VAL A 598 -21.19 6.91 22.63
N ALA A 599 -21.22 6.79 23.96
CA ALA A 599 -22.43 7.00 24.77
C ALA A 599 -22.85 8.48 24.90
N GLY A 600 -22.10 9.44 24.36
CA GLY A 600 -22.38 10.87 24.44
C GLY A 600 -22.15 11.50 25.83
N GLN A 601 -21.54 10.77 26.76
CA GLN A 601 -21.24 11.21 28.13
C GLN A 601 -20.04 12.16 28.21
N GLN A 602 -19.18 12.16 27.19
CA GLN A 602 -18.03 13.05 27.06
C GLN A 602 -18.07 13.82 25.73
N PRO A 603 -17.64 15.10 25.70
CA PRO A 603 -17.57 15.85 24.46
C PRO A 603 -16.46 15.31 23.56
N LEU A 604 -16.73 15.25 22.25
CA LEU A 604 -15.74 14.90 21.23
C LEU A 604 -14.62 15.95 21.17
N ARG A 605 -13.51 15.63 21.84
CA ARG A 605 -12.23 16.34 21.79
C ARG A 605 -11.41 15.86 20.58
N ASP A 606 -10.21 16.41 20.43
CA ASP A 606 -9.17 15.80 19.63
C ASP A 606 -8.33 14.90 20.54
N GLN A 607 -7.96 13.71 20.05
CA GLN A 607 -7.22 12.69 20.79
C GLN A 607 -5.75 12.61 20.36
N HIS A 608 -5.42 13.18 19.20
CA HIS A 608 -4.07 13.19 18.63
C HIS A 608 -3.08 14.07 19.41
N ILE A 609 -3.59 14.93 20.31
CA ILE A 609 -2.81 15.75 21.24
C ILE A 609 -2.15 14.90 22.35
N TYR A 610 -2.63 13.67 22.58
CA TYR A 610 -2.07 12.72 23.54
C TYR A 610 -1.10 11.71 22.91
N LEU A 611 -0.94 11.75 21.58
CA LEU A 611 0.06 10.97 20.87
C LEU A 611 1.38 11.74 20.83
N ASN A 612 2.47 11.07 21.22
CA ASN A 612 3.83 11.54 21.02
C ASN A 612 4.09 11.87 19.54
N ASN A 613 5.18 12.58 19.27
CA ASN A 613 5.58 12.89 17.90
C ASN A 613 6.88 12.16 17.56
N ARG A 614 7.10 11.85 16.28
CA ARG A 614 8.39 11.35 15.78
C ARG A 614 9.53 12.25 16.24
N MET A 615 10.62 11.64 16.72
CA MET A 615 11.83 12.29 17.25
C MET A 615 11.64 13.09 18.56
N ASP A 616 10.49 13.04 19.25
CA ASP A 616 10.35 13.62 20.60
C ASP A 616 10.97 12.72 21.71
N GLY A 617 11.54 11.55 21.35
CA GLY A 617 12.12 10.58 22.30
C GLY A 617 13.47 11.00 22.90
N ALA A 618 13.62 10.87 24.22
CA ALA A 618 14.84 11.24 24.94
C ALA A 618 16.06 10.39 24.53
N GLY A 619 17.21 11.03 24.35
CA GLY A 619 18.50 10.40 24.03
C GLY A 619 18.75 10.13 22.53
N GLY A 620 17.74 10.26 21.66
CA GLY A 620 17.91 10.03 20.22
C GLY A 620 18.74 11.12 19.54
N ARG A 621 19.78 10.71 18.80
CA ARG A 621 20.44 11.56 17.79
C ARG A 621 19.82 11.29 16.43
N HIS A 622 19.75 12.30 15.56
CA HIS A 622 19.24 12.13 14.21
C HIS A 622 20.13 11.19 13.38
N ILE A 623 19.53 10.14 12.81
CA ILE A 623 20.22 9.12 11.99
C ILE A 623 19.97 9.35 10.50
N GLY A 624 18.80 9.87 10.12
CA GLY A 624 18.46 10.19 8.74
C GLY A 624 18.29 8.97 7.85
N ARG A 625 18.63 9.12 6.56
CA ARG A 625 18.35 8.13 5.52
C ARG A 625 19.16 6.84 5.67
N LYS A 626 18.48 5.71 5.52
CA LYS A 626 19.01 4.37 5.23
C LYS A 626 18.51 3.94 3.84
N ALA A 627 19.15 2.93 3.24
CA ALA A 627 18.72 2.39 1.95
C ALA A 627 17.35 1.69 2.11
N ASN A 628 17.28 0.70 3.01
CA ASN A 628 16.09 -0.10 3.27
C ASN A 628 15.80 -0.27 4.78
N ARG A 629 14.68 -0.94 5.10
CA ARG A 629 14.19 -1.15 6.47
C ARG A 629 15.00 -2.20 7.23
N LEU A 630 15.63 -3.16 6.56
CA LEU A 630 16.52 -4.11 7.22
C LEU A 630 17.83 -3.44 7.67
N ASP A 631 18.43 -2.55 6.84
CA ASP A 631 19.60 -1.74 7.23
C ASP A 631 19.29 -0.74 8.35
N THR A 632 18.03 -0.29 8.44
CA THR A 632 17.54 0.52 9.55
C THR A 632 17.59 -0.24 10.88
N LEU A 633 17.28 -1.54 10.86
CA LEU A 633 17.37 -2.40 12.05
C LEU A 633 18.82 -2.83 12.29
N GLY A 634 19.45 -3.46 11.31
CA GLY A 634 20.76 -4.09 11.44
C GLY A 634 20.78 -5.01 12.67
N PRO A 635 21.76 -4.87 13.60
CA PRO A 635 21.87 -5.72 14.78
C PRO A 635 20.75 -5.57 15.83
N CYS A 636 19.72 -4.74 15.60
CA CYS A 636 18.49 -4.73 16.42
C CYS A 636 17.66 -6.02 16.32
N VAL A 637 17.88 -6.82 15.27
CA VAL A 637 17.20 -8.11 14.98
C VAL A 637 18.22 -9.15 14.49
N PRO A 638 17.94 -10.46 14.55
CA PRO A 638 18.84 -11.48 14.00
C PRO A 638 19.09 -11.30 12.50
N HIS A 639 20.31 -11.61 12.01
CA HIS A 639 20.66 -11.56 10.58
C HIS A 639 19.80 -12.47 9.67
N THR A 640 19.13 -13.47 10.26
CA THR A 640 18.16 -14.36 9.60
C THR A 640 16.75 -13.77 9.52
N ALA A 641 16.47 -12.65 10.19
CA ALA A 641 15.17 -11.98 10.16
C ALA A 641 14.79 -11.51 8.75
N ARG A 642 13.50 -11.58 8.43
CA ARG A 642 12.95 -11.14 7.15
C ARG A 642 11.70 -10.31 7.41
N LEU A 643 11.48 -9.32 6.57
CA LEU A 643 10.23 -8.57 6.47
C LEU A 643 9.57 -9.01 5.17
N MET A 644 8.34 -9.52 5.23
CA MET A 644 7.53 -9.72 4.02
C MET A 644 6.74 -8.42 3.81
N LEU A 645 7.20 -7.60 2.89
CA LEU A 645 6.53 -6.36 2.50
C LEU A 645 5.57 -6.64 1.33
N GLU A 646 4.54 -5.81 1.16
CA GLU A 646 3.63 -5.94 0.03
C GLU A 646 4.39 -5.80 -1.32
N PRO A 647 4.04 -6.55 -2.39
CA PRO A 647 4.87 -6.60 -3.62
C PRO A 647 5.07 -5.28 -4.39
N HIS A 648 4.35 -4.23 -4.04
CA HIS A 648 4.52 -2.88 -4.56
C HIS A 648 5.54 -2.03 -3.78
N ILE A 649 6.12 -2.58 -2.70
CA ILE A 649 7.14 -1.94 -1.87
C ILE A 649 8.51 -2.45 -2.32
N GLN A 650 9.23 -1.61 -3.06
CA GLN A 650 10.57 -1.90 -3.58
C GLN A 650 11.55 -0.94 -2.90
N GLU A 651 12.22 -1.40 -1.84
CA GLU A 651 13.27 -0.62 -1.18
C GLU A 651 14.54 -0.53 -2.05
N GLU A 652 15.45 0.39 -1.70
CA GLU A 652 16.73 0.62 -2.40
C GLU A 652 17.87 -0.31 -1.93
#